data_AF-E8V126-F1
#
_entry.id   AF-E8V126-F1
#
_cell.length_a   1.000
_cell.length_b   1.000
_cell.length_c   1.000
_cell.angle_alpha   90.00
_cell.angle_beta   90.00
_cell.angle_gamma   90.00
#
_symmetry.space_group_name_H-M   'P 1'
#
loop_
_entity.id
_entity.type
_entity.pdbx_description
1 polymer ?
#
loop_
_entity_poly.entity_id
_entity_poly.type
_entity_poly.pdbx_seq_one_letter_code
_entity_poly.pdbx_strand_id
1 'polypeptide(L)'
;MRQPISLFTLFIAGFGMLSPLGAQTISRDLGQLTETPAITGYEAPLLKVLEQRLAGMHPQRDAMGNLTVTFGSGAPHRLIAAPIDEPGYVISRIETDGYARLQRLPQTGLTPHWNELNNAQPMLVEARDGTLHSAVMSGLSIHLEPGRGDVPNADDLDHMYLDLGASSAAEVLRAGMDLLSPVAAERHLLRVGLSQWSATAVGDRYGAAVLLALADALSKEHGSGTTTLAFVMQQWAGSRGLTRVVAAIHPDELIYLGRTRQPARSASATEATENERLSMVSAEPLGSGSLALDASGSATGPESALEREFRATGKARSTNAFAPVLVRGYGPAIRLPAQSVHLSIPLLYPLTAGETLDERDVEDLLKKIAKHLGIAISSQPSLITAAMTEPGLSAKPVAAPSSGVLLKALVEAYGVSEQEHMAREAVERMLPSWAHPEIDTGGNLILRLGSAVTAKSDASEGIVFMAHTDELGFRIRSIKDDGTLELDNKGGGSPAFFWGHPALVHTADGMRAGVITLPPNWESTHFKFPADFRASASMYVGASSAEEVVKLGIKVGDQITIPKRYRPLLGKRISARSLDDRVGCAAMIHAVWELGPNTKRNVTFVWSTREELGLLGAGEYAAASASAGRTPATVFAIDTFVSSDSPIESHRFADAAVGGGFVVRAIDSSNIASWPLVQRVQALAEQHQVPVQYGVTGGGNDGATFQRYGSADVPLSWPLRYSHSPGEVIDLRDLDALSAIVTILAKGW
;
A
#
# COMPACT_ATOMS: atom_id res chain seq x y z
N MET A 1 49.90 0.40 21.90
CA MET A 1 50.08 0.76 20.49
C MET A 1 49.00 0.06 19.68
N ARG A 2 48.10 0.86 19.08
CA ARG A 2 47.21 0.60 17.92
C ARG A 2 46.30 -0.65 17.92
N GLN A 3 45.05 -0.42 18.28
CA GLN A 3 43.85 -0.92 17.57
C GLN A 3 43.45 0.09 16.45
N PRO A 4 42.36 -0.04 15.65
CA PRO A 4 41.39 -1.14 15.37
C PRO A 4 41.10 -1.31 13.83
N ILE A 5 40.13 -2.12 13.34
CA ILE A 5 38.73 -1.74 13.03
C ILE A 5 37.89 -3.01 12.75
N SER A 6 36.74 -3.12 13.43
CA SER A 6 35.65 -4.06 13.15
C SER A 6 34.60 -3.34 12.29
N LEU A 7 34.23 -3.92 11.15
CA LEU A 7 33.17 -3.39 10.28
C LEU A 7 31.79 -3.71 10.89
N PHE A 8 31.15 -2.69 11.46
CA PHE A 8 29.72 -2.67 11.72
C PHE A 8 29.05 -2.10 10.46
N THR A 9 28.24 -2.91 9.79
CA THR A 9 27.41 -2.45 8.65
C THR A 9 26.21 -1.70 9.21
N LEU A 10 26.31 -0.38 9.22
CA LEU A 10 25.23 0.55 9.54
C LEU A 10 24.19 0.47 8.42
N PHE A 11 22.96 0.03 8.72
CA PHE A 11 21.81 0.21 7.84
C PHE A 11 21.51 1.71 7.75
N ILE A 12 22.01 2.35 6.70
CA ILE A 12 21.50 3.65 6.27
C ILE A 12 20.21 3.35 5.52
N ALA A 13 19.08 3.60 6.17
CA ALA A 13 17.83 3.83 5.49
C ALA A 13 18.07 4.88 4.41
N GLY A 14 17.77 4.56 3.15
CA GLY A 14 17.91 5.46 2.02
C GLY A 14 16.98 6.66 2.13
N PHE A 15 17.33 7.62 2.98
CA PHE A 15 16.76 8.95 3.02
C PHE A 15 17.50 9.82 2.00
N GLY A 16 16.77 10.30 1.01
CA GLY A 16 17.03 11.53 0.27
C GLY A 16 18.35 11.60 -0.50
N MET A 17 18.28 11.37 -1.82
CA MET A 17 19.06 12.25 -2.69
C MET A 17 18.56 13.67 -2.44
N LEU A 18 19.36 14.45 -1.70
CA LEU A 18 19.26 15.89 -1.62
C LEU A 18 19.43 16.46 -3.03
N SER A 19 18.31 16.58 -3.75
CA SER A 19 18.23 17.47 -4.91
C SER A 19 18.68 18.87 -4.47
N PRO A 20 19.47 19.57 -5.30
CA PRO A 20 20.05 20.86 -4.94
C PRO A 20 18.95 21.85 -4.54
N LEU A 21 19.33 22.85 -3.73
CA LEU A 21 18.52 23.99 -3.28
C LEU A 21 17.98 24.81 -4.46
N GLY A 22 17.05 24.24 -5.23
CA GLY A 22 16.13 24.97 -6.09
C GLY A 22 15.00 25.55 -5.24
N ALA A 23 14.32 26.56 -5.77
CA ALA A 23 13.14 27.17 -5.14
C ALA A 23 12.18 26.08 -4.63
N GLN A 24 11.88 26.10 -3.34
CA GLN A 24 10.99 25.12 -2.71
C GLN A 24 9.56 25.35 -3.20
N THR A 25 8.86 24.28 -3.58
CA THR A 25 7.48 24.32 -4.08
C THR A 25 6.53 23.71 -3.05
N ILE A 26 5.26 24.10 -3.08
CA ILE A 26 4.19 23.52 -2.26
C ILE A 26 4.17 21.99 -2.36
N SER A 27 4.34 21.42 -3.55
CA SER A 27 4.34 19.98 -3.76
C SER A 27 5.50 19.26 -3.08
N ARG A 28 6.68 19.89 -2.97
CA ARG A 28 7.81 19.32 -2.21
C ARG A 28 7.51 19.29 -0.72
N ASP A 29 7.00 20.39 -0.17
CA ASP A 29 6.60 20.47 1.23
C ASP A 29 5.46 19.46 1.51
N LEU A 30 4.45 19.37 0.64
CA LEU A 30 3.35 18.42 0.75
C LEU A 30 3.84 16.96 0.79
N GLY A 31 4.83 16.60 -0.05
CA GLY A 31 5.46 15.28 -0.02
C GLY A 31 6.07 14.97 1.34
N GLN A 32 6.93 15.85 1.84
CA GLN A 32 7.60 15.63 3.13
C GLN A 32 6.60 15.57 4.31
N LEU A 33 5.57 16.42 4.30
CA LEU A 33 4.53 16.45 5.32
C LEU A 33 3.67 15.17 5.29
N THR A 34 3.38 14.63 4.10
CA THR A 34 2.50 13.47 3.93
C THR A 34 3.23 12.16 4.21
N GLU A 35 4.50 12.06 3.82
CA GLU A 35 5.34 10.87 4.03
C GLU A 35 5.84 10.71 5.47
N THR A 36 5.65 11.72 6.33
CA THR A 36 5.97 11.65 7.76
C THR A 36 4.70 11.36 8.56
N PRO A 37 4.50 10.15 9.12
CA PRO A 37 3.35 9.86 9.96
C PRO A 37 3.25 10.81 11.15
N ALA A 38 2.03 11.20 11.50
CA ALA A 38 1.76 12.03 12.68
C ALA A 38 0.41 11.65 13.26
N ILE A 39 0.31 10.43 13.81
CA ILE A 39 -0.92 9.96 14.46
C ILE A 39 -1.29 10.94 15.58
N THR A 40 -2.58 11.22 15.77
CA THR A 40 -3.04 12.13 16.83
C THR A 40 -2.45 11.76 18.20
N GLY A 41 -1.73 12.69 18.82
CA GLY A 41 -0.94 12.48 20.04
C GLY A 41 0.52 12.03 19.87
N TYR A 42 0.95 11.71 18.65
CA TYR A 42 2.30 11.25 18.27
C TYR A 42 2.88 12.11 17.14
N GLU A 43 2.61 13.41 17.15
CA GLU A 43 2.99 14.32 16.06
C GLU A 43 4.48 14.75 16.10
N ALA A 44 5.25 14.26 17.07
CA ALA A 44 6.63 14.69 17.31
C ALA A 44 7.59 14.52 16.10
N PRO A 45 7.55 13.43 15.31
CA PRO A 45 8.41 13.28 14.14
C PRO A 45 8.17 14.38 13.10
N LEU A 46 6.91 14.66 12.78
CA LEU A 46 6.56 15.72 11.84
C LEU A 46 6.85 17.11 12.41
N LEU A 47 6.65 17.32 13.70
CA LEU A 47 7.00 18.57 14.35
C LEU A 47 8.49 18.89 14.20
N LYS A 48 9.38 17.89 14.31
CA LYS A 48 10.82 18.05 14.06
C LYS A 48 11.11 18.50 12.62
N VAL A 49 10.39 17.97 11.64
CA VAL A 49 10.47 18.39 10.23
C VAL A 49 10.06 19.86 10.09
N LEU A 50 8.95 20.26 10.71
CA LEU A 50 8.47 21.64 10.68
C LEU A 50 9.42 22.62 11.39
N GLU A 51 9.94 22.26 12.56
CA GLU A 51 10.93 23.06 13.29
C GLU A 51 12.19 23.31 12.45
N GLN A 52 12.67 22.27 11.74
CA GLN A 52 13.80 22.41 10.83
C GLN A 52 13.48 23.32 9.64
N ARG A 53 12.29 23.16 9.04
CA ARG A 53 11.83 23.96 7.91
C ARG A 53 11.65 25.44 8.27
N LEU A 54 11.29 25.73 9.52
CA LEU A 54 11.00 27.08 10.01
C LEU A 54 12.12 27.69 10.87
N ALA A 55 13.27 27.02 11.02
CA ALA A 55 14.32 27.41 11.97
C ALA A 55 14.78 28.88 11.85
N GLY A 56 14.78 29.45 10.64
CA GLY A 56 15.13 30.84 10.38
C GLY A 56 14.05 31.88 10.72
N MET A 57 12.87 31.45 11.18
CA MET A 57 11.69 32.29 11.41
C MET A 57 11.27 32.33 12.88
N HIS A 58 12.14 31.94 13.81
CA HIS A 58 11.91 31.97 15.26
C HIS A 58 10.62 31.23 15.73
N PRO A 59 10.43 29.95 15.33
CA PRO A 59 9.23 29.21 15.67
C PRO A 59 9.12 29.02 17.19
N GLN A 60 7.91 29.16 17.72
CA GLN A 60 7.57 28.97 19.13
C GLN A 60 6.73 27.72 19.29
N ARG A 61 7.21 26.79 20.12
CA ARG A 61 6.52 25.56 20.47
C ARG A 61 5.89 25.68 21.85
N ASP A 62 4.61 25.34 21.96
CA ASP A 62 3.94 25.25 23.26
C ASP A 62 4.09 23.86 23.91
N ALA A 63 3.63 23.73 25.16
CA ALA A 63 3.71 22.47 25.92
C ALA A 63 2.86 21.33 25.33
N MET A 64 1.89 21.63 24.45
CA MET A 64 1.09 20.63 23.74
C MET A 64 1.77 20.18 22.44
N GLY A 65 2.81 20.90 22.00
CA GLY A 65 3.52 20.66 20.76
C GLY A 65 3.04 21.52 19.59
N ASN A 66 2.04 22.40 19.77
CA ASN A 66 1.64 23.32 18.70
C ASN A 66 2.83 24.21 18.34
N LEU A 67 3.07 24.39 17.04
CA LEU A 67 4.14 25.22 16.54
C LEU A 67 3.56 26.51 15.95
N THR A 68 4.07 27.65 16.39
CA THR A 68 3.62 28.95 15.94
C THR A 68 4.76 29.81 15.42
N VAL A 69 4.48 30.64 14.42
CA VAL A 69 5.41 31.63 13.89
C VAL A 69 4.66 32.94 13.73
N THR A 70 5.19 34.03 14.29
CA THR A 70 4.53 35.34 14.30
C THR A 70 5.32 36.36 13.49
N PHE A 71 4.60 37.09 12.63
CA PHE A 71 5.12 38.13 11.75
C PHE A 71 4.38 39.44 11.96
N GLY A 72 5.06 40.56 11.74
CA GLY A 72 4.48 41.89 11.90
C GLY A 72 4.20 42.29 13.35
N SER A 73 3.45 43.36 13.53
CA SER A 73 3.04 43.87 14.84
C SER A 73 1.83 44.80 14.72
N GLY A 74 1.07 44.97 15.80
CA GLY A 74 -0.13 45.82 15.84
C GLY A 74 -1.41 45.08 15.46
N ALA A 75 -2.50 45.83 15.32
CA ALA A 75 -3.83 45.30 15.03
C ALA A 75 -4.14 45.30 13.51
N PRO A 76 -4.98 44.37 13.03
CA PRO A 76 -5.54 43.25 13.80
C PRO A 76 -4.52 42.13 14.00
N HIS A 77 -4.71 41.32 15.05
CA HIS A 77 -3.98 40.07 15.28
C HIS A 77 -4.71 38.92 14.60
N ARG A 78 -4.15 38.44 13.50
CA ARG A 78 -4.67 37.32 12.71
C ARG A 78 -4.00 36.02 13.11
N LEU A 79 -4.80 34.98 13.30
CA LEU A 79 -4.35 33.59 13.46
C LEU A 79 -4.74 32.80 12.23
N ILE A 80 -3.76 32.19 11.55
CA ILE A 80 -4.00 31.22 10.47
C ILE A 80 -3.52 29.85 10.96
N ALA A 81 -4.43 28.91 11.11
CA ALA A 81 -4.15 27.62 11.72
C ALA A 81 -4.47 26.44 10.79
N ALA A 82 -3.61 25.41 10.82
CA ALA A 82 -3.83 24.17 10.08
C ALA A 82 -3.46 22.95 10.97
N PRO A 83 -4.25 21.87 10.95
CA PRO A 83 -3.93 20.66 11.68
C PRO A 83 -2.74 19.96 11.02
N ILE A 84 -2.02 19.15 11.81
CA ILE A 84 -0.98 18.27 11.31
C ILE A 84 -1.10 16.85 11.84
N ASP A 85 -2.21 16.49 12.48
CA ASP A 85 -2.42 15.13 12.97
C ASP A 85 -3.35 14.35 12.04
N GLU A 86 -3.20 13.03 12.07
CA GLU A 86 -4.01 12.10 11.29
C GLU A 86 -4.58 10.98 12.16
N PRO A 87 -5.61 10.27 11.68
CA PRO A 87 -6.07 9.03 12.29
C PRO A 87 -5.09 7.87 12.08
N GLY A 88 -5.07 6.93 13.03
CA GLY A 88 -4.33 5.68 12.93
C GLY A 88 -4.60 4.79 14.14
N TYR A 89 -3.59 4.04 14.57
CA TYR A 89 -3.70 3.12 15.69
C TYR A 89 -2.52 3.26 16.65
N VAL A 90 -2.64 2.64 17.81
CA VAL A 90 -1.54 2.34 18.72
C VAL A 90 -1.60 0.88 19.13
N ILE A 91 -0.45 0.31 19.49
CA ILE A 91 -0.40 -1.02 20.11
C ILE A 91 -1.11 -0.98 21.46
N SER A 92 -2.14 -1.81 21.64
CA SER A 92 -2.93 -1.92 22.89
C SER A 92 -2.56 -3.17 23.71
N ARG A 93 -2.00 -4.19 23.05
CA ARG A 93 -1.48 -5.41 23.67
C ARG A 93 -0.47 -6.08 22.74
N ILE A 94 0.51 -6.75 23.31
CA ILE A 94 1.43 -7.64 22.57
C ILE A 94 1.13 -9.07 23.03
N GLU A 95 0.78 -9.93 22.07
CA GLU A 95 0.48 -11.34 22.30
C GLU A 95 1.77 -12.16 22.44
N THR A 96 1.67 -13.33 23.07
CA THR A 96 2.85 -14.15 23.40
C THR A 96 3.63 -14.62 22.18
N ASP A 97 2.95 -14.79 21.06
CA ASP A 97 3.47 -15.20 19.75
C ASP A 97 4.05 -14.04 18.92
N GLY A 98 3.98 -12.80 19.44
CA GLY A 98 4.55 -11.61 18.79
C GLY A 98 3.58 -10.81 17.92
N TYR A 99 2.32 -11.25 17.77
CA TYR A 99 1.28 -10.38 17.20
C TYR A 99 0.94 -9.23 18.16
N ALA A 100 0.47 -8.10 17.62
CA ALA A 100 -0.02 -7.01 18.45
C ALA A 100 -1.52 -6.74 18.22
N ARG A 101 -2.24 -6.41 19.29
CA ARG A 101 -3.59 -5.84 19.22
C ARG A 101 -3.51 -4.33 19.13
N LEU A 102 -4.55 -3.74 18.58
CA LEU A 102 -4.59 -2.32 18.26
C LEU A 102 -5.69 -1.60 19.02
N GLN A 103 -5.47 -0.31 19.24
CA GLN A 103 -6.51 0.64 19.59
C GLN A 103 -6.49 1.77 18.57
N ARG A 104 -7.65 2.10 18.00
CA ARG A 104 -7.79 3.19 17.05
C ARG A 104 -7.73 4.56 17.73
N LEU A 105 -7.04 5.50 17.10
CA LEU A 105 -6.99 6.92 17.47
C LEU A 105 -7.36 7.79 16.25
N PRO A 106 -8.41 8.64 16.33
CA PRO A 106 -9.34 8.78 17.44
C PRO A 106 -10.29 7.57 17.52
N GLN A 107 -10.94 7.41 18.68
CA GLN A 107 -11.90 6.32 18.88
C GLN A 107 -13.20 6.51 18.07
N THR A 108 -13.55 7.76 17.72
CA THR A 108 -14.80 8.13 17.05
C THR A 108 -14.56 9.18 15.95
N GLY A 109 -15.52 9.33 15.03
CA GLY A 109 -15.51 10.40 14.02
C GLY A 109 -14.76 10.06 12.73
N LEU A 110 -14.52 8.78 12.49
CA LEU A 110 -14.00 8.24 11.23
C LEU A 110 -15.14 7.64 10.41
N THR A 111 -14.88 7.37 9.14
CA THR A 111 -15.84 6.74 8.24
C THR A 111 -16.20 5.34 8.74
N PRO A 112 -17.46 4.90 8.51
CA PRO A 112 -17.78 3.48 8.58
C PRO A 112 -16.84 2.75 7.61
N HIS A 113 -16.26 1.62 8.01
CA HIS A 113 -15.28 0.85 7.22
C HIS A 113 -13.84 1.36 7.21
N TRP A 114 -13.48 2.34 8.06
CA TRP A 114 -12.07 2.74 8.22
C TRP A 114 -11.16 1.55 8.53
N ASN A 115 -11.61 0.65 9.41
CA ASN A 115 -10.81 -0.51 9.79
C ASN A 115 -10.73 -1.52 8.65
N GLU A 116 -11.86 -1.81 8.01
CA GLU A 116 -11.93 -2.73 6.86
C GLU A 116 -11.06 -2.27 5.69
N LEU A 117 -10.98 -0.97 5.42
CA LEU A 117 -10.08 -0.41 4.40
C LEU A 117 -8.59 -0.56 4.74
N ASN A 118 -8.23 -0.78 6.00
CA ASN A 118 -6.84 -1.05 6.41
C ASN A 118 -6.54 -2.56 6.51
N ASN A 119 -7.50 -3.43 6.17
CA ASN A 119 -7.33 -4.87 6.25
C ASN A 119 -6.27 -5.36 5.24
N ALA A 120 -5.41 -6.29 5.67
CA ALA A 120 -4.32 -6.85 4.87
C ALA A 120 -3.31 -5.82 4.31
N GLN A 121 -3.35 -4.57 4.79
CA GLN A 121 -2.48 -3.50 4.28
C GLN A 121 -1.11 -3.49 4.98
N PRO A 122 -0.05 -3.08 4.27
CA PRO A 122 1.22 -2.73 4.87
C PRO A 122 1.11 -1.52 5.82
N MET A 123 1.71 -1.65 6.99
CA MET A 123 1.70 -0.66 8.07
C MET A 123 3.13 -0.28 8.47
N LEU A 124 3.24 0.85 9.16
CA LEU A 124 4.47 1.35 9.79
C LEU A 124 4.24 1.49 11.29
N VAL A 125 5.20 1.04 12.08
CA VAL A 125 5.21 1.17 13.54
C VAL A 125 6.41 1.97 13.98
N GLU A 126 6.19 3.01 14.78
CA GLU A 126 7.29 3.79 15.35
C GLU A 126 7.77 3.15 16.66
N ALA A 127 9.05 2.78 16.71
CA ALA A 127 9.71 2.33 17.92
C ALA A 127 10.06 3.53 18.83
N ARG A 128 10.39 3.24 20.11
CA ARG A 128 10.74 4.25 21.12
C ARG A 128 11.87 5.21 20.70
N ASP A 129 12.78 4.77 19.83
CA ASP A 129 13.90 5.59 19.33
C ASP A 129 13.55 6.41 18.08
N GLY A 130 12.31 6.33 17.60
CA GLY A 130 11.81 6.98 16.39
C GLY A 130 12.03 6.18 15.10
N THR A 131 12.58 4.96 15.18
CA THR A 131 12.74 4.10 14.01
C THR A 131 11.39 3.58 13.53
N LEU A 132 11.13 3.64 12.23
CA LEU A 132 9.94 3.06 11.62
C LEU A 132 10.22 1.61 11.20
N HIS A 133 9.41 0.68 11.72
CA HIS A 133 9.41 -0.73 11.37
C HIS A 133 8.22 -1.04 10.46
N SER A 134 8.44 -1.88 9.44
CA SER A 134 7.34 -2.42 8.63
C SER A 134 6.55 -3.46 9.41
N ALA A 135 5.25 -3.46 9.18
CA ALA A 135 4.30 -4.42 9.72
C ALA A 135 3.17 -4.65 8.71
N VAL A 136 2.27 -5.59 8.99
CA VAL A 136 1.10 -5.86 8.16
C VAL A 136 -0.13 -5.98 9.05
N MET A 137 -1.25 -5.38 8.65
CA MET A 137 -2.54 -5.68 9.28
C MET A 137 -2.98 -7.09 8.86
N SER A 138 -3.32 -7.96 9.79
CA SER A 138 -3.82 -9.30 9.48
C SER A 138 -5.06 -9.21 8.57
N GLY A 139 -5.12 -10.04 7.52
CA GLY A 139 -6.32 -10.17 6.68
C GLY A 139 -6.62 -11.60 6.27
N LEU A 140 -7.83 -11.87 5.81
CA LEU A 140 -8.22 -13.22 5.43
C LEU A 140 -7.65 -13.60 4.07
N SER A 141 -7.26 -14.86 3.93
CA SER A 141 -6.71 -15.41 2.70
C SER A 141 -7.85 -15.88 1.79
N ILE A 142 -7.89 -15.37 0.56
CA ILE A 142 -9.02 -15.58 -0.37
C ILE A 142 -9.30 -17.07 -0.63
N HIS A 143 -8.27 -17.91 -0.77
CA HIS A 143 -8.43 -19.35 -1.04
C HIS A 143 -8.92 -20.17 0.16
N LEU A 144 -8.99 -19.59 1.37
CA LEU A 144 -9.54 -20.26 2.57
C LEU A 144 -11.00 -19.88 2.85
N GLU A 145 -11.58 -18.95 2.09
CA GLU A 145 -12.95 -18.47 2.26
C GLU A 145 -14.03 -19.48 1.85
N PRO A 146 -13.91 -20.23 0.74
CA PRO A 146 -14.97 -21.16 0.30
C PRO A 146 -15.30 -22.20 1.38
N GLY A 147 -16.53 -22.16 1.90
CA GLY A 147 -17.01 -23.08 2.94
C GLY A 147 -16.75 -22.64 4.38
N ARG A 148 -16.26 -21.41 4.61
CA ARG A 148 -16.23 -20.80 5.95
C ARG A 148 -17.65 -20.40 6.37
N GLY A 149 -18.11 -20.93 7.50
CA GLY A 149 -19.44 -20.60 8.05
C GLY A 149 -19.50 -19.24 8.76
N ASP A 150 -18.45 -18.92 9.53
CA ASP A 150 -18.35 -17.69 10.32
C ASP A 150 -17.13 -16.87 9.87
N VAL A 151 -17.36 -15.86 9.02
CA VAL A 151 -16.30 -14.95 8.55
C VAL A 151 -16.14 -13.81 9.57
N PRO A 152 -14.94 -13.61 10.16
CA PRO A 152 -14.68 -12.48 11.06
C PRO A 152 -14.98 -11.14 10.38
N ASN A 153 -15.58 -10.22 11.12
CA ASN A 153 -15.87 -8.88 10.60
C ASN A 153 -14.57 -8.08 10.47
N ALA A 154 -14.20 -7.70 9.24
CA ALA A 154 -12.99 -6.93 8.95
C ALA A 154 -13.00 -5.50 9.52
N ASP A 155 -14.17 -4.93 9.84
CA ASP A 155 -14.27 -3.60 10.47
C ASP A 155 -14.18 -3.67 12.02
N ASP A 156 -14.20 -4.86 12.61
CA ASP A 156 -14.15 -5.03 14.06
C ASP A 156 -12.70 -5.10 14.59
N LEU A 157 -12.35 -4.17 15.49
CA LEU A 157 -11.02 -4.09 16.10
C LEU A 157 -10.65 -5.35 16.88
N ASP A 158 -11.64 -6.08 17.43
CA ASP A 158 -11.38 -7.33 18.14
C ASP A 158 -10.90 -8.45 17.21
N HIS A 159 -11.08 -8.30 15.90
CA HIS A 159 -10.58 -9.19 14.86
C HIS A 159 -9.38 -8.61 14.09
N MET A 160 -8.81 -7.49 14.53
CA MET A 160 -7.61 -6.91 13.93
C MET A 160 -6.36 -7.24 14.74
N TYR A 161 -5.34 -7.71 14.04
CA TYR A 161 -4.01 -7.97 14.58
C TYR A 161 -2.98 -7.31 13.69
N LEU A 162 -1.87 -6.91 14.29
CA LEU A 162 -0.70 -6.42 13.60
C LEU A 162 0.37 -7.50 13.59
N ASP A 163 0.73 -7.98 12.40
CA ASP A 163 1.85 -8.88 12.17
C ASP A 163 3.13 -8.07 12.03
N LEU A 164 3.96 -8.10 13.08
CA LEU A 164 5.25 -7.44 13.14
C LEU A 164 6.37 -8.30 12.55
N GLY A 165 6.06 -9.53 12.13
CA GLY A 165 7.05 -10.55 11.78
C GLY A 165 7.73 -11.21 12.99
N ALA A 166 7.36 -10.84 14.22
CA ALA A 166 7.94 -11.39 15.43
C ALA A 166 7.47 -12.82 15.71
N SER A 167 8.33 -13.57 16.40
CA SER A 167 8.06 -14.92 16.92
C SER A 167 7.68 -14.94 18.40
N SER A 168 7.79 -13.79 19.08
CA SER A 168 7.45 -13.65 20.50
C SER A 168 7.25 -12.19 20.92
N ALA A 169 6.50 -11.98 22.00
CA ALA A 169 6.39 -10.65 22.62
C ALA A 169 7.76 -10.03 22.98
N ALA A 170 8.71 -10.86 23.42
CA ALA A 170 10.04 -10.40 23.81
C ALA A 170 10.84 -9.85 22.62
N GLU A 171 10.60 -10.37 21.41
CA GLU A 171 11.22 -9.87 20.19
C GLU A 171 10.67 -8.50 19.81
N VAL A 172 9.35 -8.30 19.91
CA VAL A 172 8.69 -7.00 19.71
C VAL A 172 9.28 -5.94 20.64
N LEU A 173 9.36 -6.25 21.94
CA LEU A 173 9.91 -5.34 22.95
C LEU A 173 11.39 -5.02 22.72
N ARG A 174 12.20 -5.98 22.26
CA ARG A 174 13.61 -5.75 21.91
C ARG A 174 13.77 -4.85 20.69
N ALA A 175 12.83 -4.87 19.76
CA ALA A 175 12.78 -3.94 18.63
C ALA A 175 12.34 -2.52 19.03
N GLY A 176 12.09 -2.27 20.32
CA GLY A 176 11.69 -0.95 20.82
C GLY A 176 10.22 -0.62 20.61
N MET A 177 9.42 -1.58 20.12
CA MET A 177 7.97 -1.48 20.02
C MET A 177 7.33 -2.01 21.30
N ASP A 178 6.43 -1.22 21.88
CA ASP A 178 5.77 -1.46 23.15
C ASP A 178 4.29 -1.01 23.07
N LEU A 179 3.54 -1.18 24.17
CA LEU A 179 2.25 -0.52 24.35
C LEU A 179 2.36 0.96 23.99
N LEU A 180 1.32 1.46 23.31
CA LEU A 180 1.20 2.83 22.83
C LEU A 180 2.13 3.22 21.67
N SER A 181 2.94 2.30 21.13
CA SER A 181 3.67 2.58 19.88
C SER A 181 2.68 2.92 18.77
N PRO A 182 2.83 4.05 18.06
CA PRO A 182 1.89 4.45 17.03
C PRO A 182 2.06 3.60 15.77
N VAL A 183 0.93 3.30 15.14
CA VAL A 183 0.83 2.48 13.94
C VAL A 183 0.06 3.26 12.89
N ALA A 184 0.67 3.40 11.72
CA ALA A 184 0.17 4.22 10.63
C ALA A 184 0.22 3.42 9.33
N ALA A 185 -0.68 3.70 8.38
CA ALA A 185 -0.62 3.06 7.07
C ALA A 185 0.69 3.41 6.36
N GLU A 186 1.32 2.45 5.66
CA GLU A 186 2.42 2.77 4.75
C GLU A 186 1.90 3.65 3.62
N ARG A 187 2.70 4.63 3.18
CA ARG A 187 2.26 5.68 2.27
C ARG A 187 3.39 6.22 1.41
N HIS A 188 3.03 6.70 0.24
CA HIS A 188 3.89 7.43 -0.69
C HIS A 188 3.05 8.48 -1.42
N LEU A 189 3.61 9.67 -1.63
CA LEU A 189 2.92 10.68 -2.41
C LEU A 189 2.98 10.33 -3.90
N LEU A 190 1.83 10.05 -4.51
CA LEU A 190 1.74 9.69 -5.92
C LEU A 190 1.09 10.81 -6.73
N ARG A 191 1.66 11.09 -7.90
CA ARG A 191 1.10 12.03 -8.86
C ARG A 191 0.00 11.34 -9.66
N VAL A 192 -1.22 11.87 -9.59
CA VAL A 192 -2.39 11.37 -10.34
C VAL A 192 -2.76 12.40 -11.41
N GLY A 193 -2.93 11.94 -12.65
CA GLY A 193 -3.20 12.81 -13.79
C GLY A 193 -2.18 13.94 -13.95
N LEU A 194 -2.67 15.14 -14.30
CA LEU A 194 -1.82 16.29 -14.64
C LEU A 194 -1.45 17.17 -13.44
N SER A 195 -2.26 17.22 -12.38
CA SER A 195 -2.14 18.22 -11.30
C SER A 195 -2.51 17.69 -9.92
N GLN A 196 -2.82 16.40 -9.78
CA GLN A 196 -3.35 15.85 -8.54
C GLN A 196 -2.32 15.03 -7.79
N TRP A 197 -2.51 14.97 -6.49
CA TRP A 197 -1.66 14.24 -5.56
C TRP A 197 -2.52 13.33 -4.70
N SER A 198 -2.14 12.05 -4.62
CA SER A 198 -2.82 11.02 -3.87
C SER A 198 -1.89 10.40 -2.83
N ALA A 199 -2.35 10.35 -1.58
CA ALA A 199 -1.71 9.65 -0.47
C ALA A 199 -2.57 9.68 0.79
N THR A 200 -2.33 8.73 1.70
CA THR A 200 -2.90 8.74 3.05
C THR A 200 -2.69 10.08 3.73
N ALA A 201 -3.77 10.63 4.27
CA ALA A 201 -3.80 11.88 5.04
C ALA A 201 -3.41 13.15 4.26
N VAL A 202 -3.29 13.11 2.93
CA VAL A 202 -2.95 14.32 2.14
C VAL A 202 -3.94 15.47 2.39
N GLY A 203 -5.22 15.14 2.67
CA GLY A 203 -6.26 16.11 3.03
C GLY A 203 -6.09 16.73 4.42
N ASP A 204 -5.26 16.16 5.30
CA ASP A 204 -4.87 16.75 6.59
C ASP A 204 -3.57 17.57 6.45
N ARG A 205 -2.82 17.41 5.34
CA ARG A 205 -1.50 18.05 5.15
C ARG A 205 -1.51 19.33 4.33
N TYR A 206 -2.50 19.51 3.44
CA TYR A 206 -2.49 20.64 2.50
C TYR A 206 -2.46 22.00 3.22
N GLY A 207 -3.17 22.13 4.35
CA GLY A 207 -3.21 23.37 5.13
C GLY A 207 -1.83 23.73 5.69
N ALA A 208 -1.09 22.74 6.19
CA ALA A 208 0.29 22.93 6.66
C ALA A 208 1.23 23.33 5.52
N ALA A 209 1.07 22.77 4.31
CA ALA A 209 1.84 23.20 3.14
C ALA A 209 1.54 24.67 2.77
N VAL A 210 0.28 25.10 2.86
CA VAL A 210 -0.12 26.51 2.68
C VAL A 210 0.54 27.40 3.74
N LEU A 211 0.57 26.99 5.01
CA LEU A 211 1.23 27.75 6.07
C LEU A 211 2.73 27.91 5.83
N LEU A 212 3.43 26.87 5.35
CA LEU A 212 4.86 26.97 5.01
C LEU A 212 5.11 27.97 3.88
N ALA A 213 4.29 27.95 2.83
CA ALA A 213 4.40 28.93 1.74
C ALA A 213 4.08 30.36 2.19
N LEU A 214 3.10 30.54 3.09
CA LEU A 214 2.81 31.84 3.71
C LEU A 214 3.97 32.31 4.60
N ALA A 215 4.61 31.41 5.35
CA ALA A 215 5.76 31.74 6.19
C ALA A 215 6.93 32.28 5.35
N ASP A 216 7.22 31.65 4.22
CA ASP A 216 8.24 32.13 3.28
C ASP A 216 7.93 33.52 2.73
N ALA A 217 6.67 33.79 2.36
CA ALA A 217 6.25 35.10 1.87
C ALA A 217 6.31 36.17 2.98
N LEU A 218 5.74 35.88 4.14
CA LEU A 218 5.72 36.78 5.29
C LEU A 218 7.12 37.06 5.83
N SER A 219 8.09 36.16 5.68
CA SER A 219 9.48 36.42 6.07
C SER A 219 10.17 37.51 5.23
N LYS A 220 9.66 37.79 4.02
CA LYS A 220 10.22 38.79 3.09
C LYS A 220 9.47 40.11 3.16
N GLU A 221 8.14 40.04 3.27
CA GLU A 221 7.27 41.20 3.32
C GLU A 221 6.18 40.95 4.36
N HIS A 222 6.20 41.74 5.43
CA HIS A 222 5.14 41.69 6.44
C HIS A 222 3.94 42.52 5.98
N GLY A 223 2.75 41.93 6.03
CA GLY A 223 1.50 42.66 5.82
C GLY A 223 1.19 43.66 6.95
N SER A 224 0.00 44.27 6.92
CA SER A 224 -0.45 45.15 8.00
C SER A 224 -0.88 44.35 9.23
N GLY A 225 -0.55 44.82 10.44
CA GLY A 225 -0.93 44.17 11.70
C GLY A 225 -0.03 42.99 12.08
N THR A 226 -0.57 42.07 12.88
CA THR A 226 0.14 40.87 13.35
C THR A 226 -0.45 39.62 12.70
N THR A 227 0.39 38.74 12.16
CA THR A 227 -0.05 37.43 11.62
C THR A 227 0.70 36.32 12.32
N THR A 228 -0.03 35.42 12.98
CA THR A 228 0.52 34.19 13.56
C THR A 228 0.05 33.00 12.75
N LEU A 229 1.00 32.22 12.23
CA LEU A 229 0.76 30.94 11.59
C LEU A 229 0.87 29.85 12.65
N ALA A 230 -0.06 28.89 12.69
CA ALA A 230 -0.11 27.86 13.71
C ALA A 230 -0.32 26.45 13.12
N PHE A 231 0.64 25.57 13.34
CA PHE A 231 0.54 24.14 13.09
C PHE A 231 0.00 23.49 14.36
N VAL A 232 -1.26 23.07 14.32
CA VAL A 232 -1.99 22.62 15.52
C VAL A 232 -2.09 21.10 15.58
N MET A 233 -2.00 20.56 16.80
CA MET A 233 -2.02 19.12 17.08
C MET A 233 -3.40 18.67 17.56
N GLN A 234 -3.64 17.36 17.54
CA GLN A 234 -4.81 16.74 18.14
C GLN A 234 -6.15 17.32 17.66
N GLN A 235 -6.27 17.63 16.36
CA GLN A 235 -7.53 17.94 15.72
C GLN A 235 -8.53 16.80 15.95
N TRP A 236 -8.07 15.56 15.75
CA TRP A 236 -8.90 14.37 15.86
C TRP A 236 -9.29 14.01 17.30
N ALA A 237 -8.61 14.58 18.31
CA ALA A 237 -8.90 14.38 19.73
C ALA A 237 -9.61 15.58 20.40
N GLY A 238 -10.50 16.25 19.67
CA GLY A 238 -11.32 17.34 20.21
C GLY A 238 -10.80 18.75 19.91
N SER A 239 -10.08 18.93 18.79
CA SER A 239 -9.47 20.22 18.39
C SER A 239 -8.67 20.89 19.50
N ARG A 240 -7.94 20.10 20.31
CA ARG A 240 -7.27 20.57 21.52
C ARG A 240 -6.19 21.60 21.21
N GLY A 241 -5.46 21.41 20.12
CA GLY A 241 -4.35 22.29 19.73
C GLY A 241 -4.86 23.66 19.32
N LEU A 242 -5.86 23.68 18.43
CA LEU A 242 -6.52 24.93 18.03
C LEU A 242 -7.11 25.65 19.24
N THR A 243 -7.79 24.93 20.13
CA THR A 243 -8.38 25.49 21.36
C THR A 243 -7.31 26.17 22.22
N ARG A 244 -6.16 25.51 22.41
CA ARG A 244 -5.04 26.04 23.21
C ARG A 244 -4.44 27.30 22.60
N VAL A 245 -4.26 27.32 21.28
CA VAL A 245 -3.65 28.43 20.55
C VAL A 245 -4.58 29.65 20.54
N VAL A 246 -5.86 29.47 20.23
CA VAL A 246 -6.87 30.56 20.26
C VAL A 246 -6.97 31.17 21.66
N ALA A 247 -6.96 30.33 22.71
CA ALA A 247 -7.02 30.79 24.10
C ALA A 247 -5.75 31.52 24.57
N ALA A 248 -4.60 31.30 23.93
CA ALA A 248 -3.35 31.98 24.29
C ALA A 248 -3.18 33.31 23.56
N ILE A 249 -3.55 33.31 22.27
CA ILE A 249 -3.30 34.42 21.36
C ILE A 249 -4.40 35.48 21.46
N HIS A 250 -5.64 35.07 21.73
CA HIS A 250 -6.83 35.94 21.66
C HIS A 250 -6.90 36.75 20.35
N PRO A 251 -6.85 36.08 19.18
CA PRO A 251 -6.78 36.78 17.91
C PRO A 251 -8.08 37.54 17.60
N ASP A 252 -7.95 38.64 16.85
CA ASP A 252 -9.07 39.37 16.28
C ASP A 252 -9.73 38.58 15.15
N GLU A 253 -8.91 37.87 14.37
CA GLU A 253 -9.30 37.11 13.18
C GLU A 253 -8.74 35.68 13.21
N LEU A 254 -9.54 34.68 12.84
CA LEU A 254 -9.13 33.27 12.69
C LEU A 254 -9.44 32.76 11.27
N ILE A 255 -8.41 32.27 10.58
CA ILE A 255 -8.54 31.50 9.34
C ILE A 255 -8.09 30.06 9.65
N TYR A 256 -9.02 29.11 9.63
CA TYR A 256 -8.71 27.70 9.82
C TYR A 256 -8.65 26.97 8.48
N LEU A 257 -7.54 26.26 8.22
CA LEU A 257 -7.29 25.49 7.00
C LEU A 257 -7.35 24.00 7.32
N GLY A 258 -8.42 23.32 6.95
CA GLY A 258 -8.54 21.89 7.17
C GLY A 258 -9.74 21.30 6.43
N ARG A 259 -9.80 19.97 6.31
CA ARG A 259 -10.91 19.29 5.67
C ARG A 259 -12.26 19.65 6.27
N THR A 260 -13.30 19.71 5.44
CA THR A 260 -14.67 19.58 5.94
C THR A 260 -14.91 18.14 6.41
N ARG A 261 -15.61 17.98 7.54
CA ARG A 261 -15.91 16.65 8.11
C ARG A 261 -17.37 16.33 7.86
N GLN A 262 -17.75 15.12 7.48
CA GLN A 262 -19.17 14.79 7.47
C GLN A 262 -19.70 14.67 8.92
N PRO A 263 -20.92 15.14 9.23
CA PRO A 263 -21.52 14.95 10.55
C PRO A 263 -21.74 13.45 10.81
N ALA A 264 -21.45 13.01 12.04
CA ALA A 264 -21.81 11.66 12.46
C ALA A 264 -23.35 11.51 12.41
N ARG A 265 -23.86 10.64 11.53
CA ARG A 265 -25.30 10.34 11.49
C ARG A 265 -25.73 9.67 12.80
N SER A 266 -26.81 10.15 13.41
CA SER A 266 -27.51 9.39 14.44
C SER A 266 -28.21 8.20 13.80
N ALA A 267 -28.33 7.09 14.54
CA ALA A 267 -28.99 5.85 14.10
C ALA A 267 -30.50 5.99 13.76
N SER A 268 -31.06 7.20 13.75
CA SER A 268 -32.48 7.49 13.53
C SER A 268 -32.80 8.20 12.21
N ALA A 269 -31.82 8.45 11.34
CA ALA A 269 -32.05 9.16 10.08
C ALA A 269 -32.45 8.20 8.94
N THR A 270 -33.64 7.61 9.04
CA THR A 270 -34.21 6.72 8.00
C THR A 270 -34.84 7.44 6.81
N GLU A 271 -34.82 8.78 6.75
CA GLU A 271 -35.64 9.57 5.80
C GLU A 271 -34.86 10.55 4.90
N ALA A 272 -33.59 10.29 4.57
CA ALA A 272 -32.92 11.06 3.50
C ALA A 272 -33.28 10.47 2.13
N THR A 273 -33.77 11.31 1.21
CA THR A 273 -34.11 10.93 -0.18
C THR A 273 -32.86 10.51 -0.96
N GLU A 274 -33.03 9.70 -2.01
CA GLU A 274 -31.92 9.17 -2.84
C GLU A 274 -31.04 10.30 -3.43
N ASN A 275 -31.64 11.44 -3.78
CA ASN A 275 -30.94 12.64 -4.24
C ASN A 275 -30.18 13.41 -3.13
N GLU A 276 -30.61 13.33 -1.87
CA GLU A 276 -29.88 13.90 -0.73
C GLU A 276 -28.70 13.01 -0.28
N ARG A 277 -28.72 11.72 -0.65
CA ARG A 277 -27.59 10.80 -0.41
C ARG A 277 -26.50 10.97 -1.46
N LEU A 278 -26.87 11.27 -2.71
CA LEU A 278 -25.94 11.56 -3.80
C LEU A 278 -25.23 12.91 -3.67
N SER A 279 -25.76 13.88 -2.90
CA SER A 279 -25.23 15.24 -2.79
C SER A 279 -24.17 15.45 -1.69
N MET A 280 -23.85 14.41 -0.90
CA MET A 280 -22.96 14.53 0.27
C MET A 280 -21.49 14.16 0.03
N VAL A 281 -21.17 13.73 -1.19
CA VAL A 281 -19.79 13.53 -1.66
C VAL A 281 -19.38 14.79 -2.42
N SER A 282 -18.34 15.49 -1.95
CA SER A 282 -17.67 16.64 -2.60
C SER A 282 -18.34 17.18 -3.89
N ALA A 283 -19.30 18.09 -3.76
CA ALA A 283 -20.13 18.56 -4.89
C ALA A 283 -19.39 19.37 -5.98
N GLU A 284 -18.06 19.49 -5.89
CA GLU A 284 -17.24 20.29 -6.81
C GLU A 284 -16.06 19.48 -7.35
N PRO A 285 -15.80 19.51 -8.67
CA PRO A 285 -14.67 18.82 -9.27
C PRO A 285 -13.33 19.29 -8.69
N LEU A 286 -12.37 18.37 -8.58
CA LEU A 286 -10.97 18.68 -8.29
C LEU A 286 -10.42 19.71 -9.29
N GLY A 287 -9.66 20.68 -8.81
CA GLY A 287 -9.05 21.75 -9.59
C GLY A 287 -10.02 22.86 -10.02
N SER A 288 -11.24 22.88 -9.48
CA SER A 288 -12.25 23.91 -9.76
C SER A 288 -11.89 25.28 -9.17
N GLY A 289 -11.00 25.35 -8.17
CA GLY A 289 -10.77 26.52 -7.33
C GLY A 289 -11.93 26.80 -6.37
N SER A 290 -12.83 25.82 -6.19
CA SER A 290 -13.94 25.91 -5.27
C SER A 290 -13.43 25.82 -3.83
N LEU A 291 -14.04 26.62 -2.94
CA LEU A 291 -13.75 26.56 -1.50
C LEU A 291 -15.03 26.23 -0.75
N ALA A 292 -14.96 25.26 0.15
CA ALA A 292 -16.02 25.05 1.12
C ALA A 292 -15.79 25.95 2.34
N LEU A 293 -16.85 26.63 2.76
CA LEU A 293 -16.92 27.50 3.93
C LEU A 293 -17.87 26.88 4.95
N ASP A 294 -17.37 26.55 6.15
CA ASP A 294 -18.20 26.16 7.29
C ASP A 294 -18.34 27.32 8.29
N ALA A 295 -19.59 27.62 8.63
CA ALA A 295 -20.02 28.68 9.55
C ALA A 295 -20.22 28.18 10.99
N SER A 296 -19.71 26.99 11.34
CA SER A 296 -20.02 26.35 12.62
C SER A 296 -19.50 27.05 13.89
N GLY A 297 -18.69 28.11 13.76
CA GLY A 297 -18.46 29.07 14.85
C GLY A 297 -19.71 29.91 15.21
N SER A 298 -20.72 29.93 14.33
CA SER A 298 -21.90 30.77 14.38
C SER A 298 -23.21 29.97 14.23
N ALA A 299 -23.33 28.79 14.85
CA ALA A 299 -24.60 28.04 14.85
C ALA A 299 -25.84 28.89 15.24
N THR A 300 -25.66 30.11 15.77
CA THR A 300 -26.70 31.13 15.98
C THR A 300 -26.31 32.60 15.63
N GLY A 301 -25.26 32.89 14.84
CA GLY A 301 -24.73 34.25 14.64
C GLY A 301 -24.72 34.75 13.18
N PRO A 302 -24.66 36.08 12.92
CA PRO A 302 -24.55 36.63 11.57
C PRO A 302 -23.16 36.38 10.95
N GLU A 303 -23.12 36.21 9.63
CA GLU A 303 -21.91 35.99 8.83
C GLU A 303 -20.82 37.05 9.12
N SER A 304 -19.57 36.64 9.25
CA SER A 304 -18.44 37.54 9.51
C SER A 304 -18.05 38.34 8.24
N ALA A 305 -17.28 39.41 8.40
CA ALA A 305 -16.80 40.18 7.25
C ALA A 305 -15.79 39.36 6.43
N LEU A 306 -14.97 38.57 7.13
CA LEU A 306 -14.02 37.62 6.56
C LEU A 306 -14.73 36.56 5.71
N GLU A 307 -15.84 35.99 6.20
CA GLU A 307 -16.66 35.04 5.44
C GLU A 307 -17.23 35.67 4.16
N ARG A 308 -17.77 36.89 4.24
CA ARG A 308 -18.25 37.63 3.07
C ARG A 308 -17.16 37.89 2.04
N GLU A 309 -15.95 38.24 2.49
CA GLU A 309 -14.80 38.45 1.63
C GLU A 309 -14.46 37.19 0.82
N PHE A 310 -14.30 36.05 1.50
CA PHE A 310 -13.99 34.79 0.82
C PHE A 310 -15.16 34.31 -0.06
N ARG A 311 -16.42 34.51 0.36
CA ARG A 311 -17.61 34.24 -0.46
C ARG A 311 -17.65 35.07 -1.73
N ALA A 312 -17.26 36.35 -1.66
CA ALA A 312 -17.23 37.26 -2.81
C ALA A 312 -16.19 36.86 -3.88
N THR A 313 -15.31 35.90 -3.61
CA THR A 313 -14.37 35.36 -4.62
C THR A 313 -15.06 34.54 -5.72
N GLY A 314 -16.37 34.33 -5.66
CA GLY A 314 -17.20 33.78 -6.75
C GLY A 314 -17.19 32.27 -6.89
N LYS A 315 -16.25 31.57 -6.22
CA LYS A 315 -16.14 30.09 -6.19
C LYS A 315 -16.22 29.49 -4.78
N ALA A 316 -16.42 30.30 -3.75
CA ALA A 316 -16.58 29.79 -2.39
C ALA A 316 -18.06 29.55 -2.07
N ARG A 317 -18.39 28.36 -1.59
CA ARG A 317 -19.75 27.96 -1.22
C ARG A 317 -19.83 27.68 0.27
N SER A 318 -20.86 28.24 0.90
CA SER A 318 -21.23 27.94 2.29
C SER A 318 -21.88 26.57 2.33
N THR A 319 -21.39 25.70 3.21
CA THR A 319 -21.89 24.34 3.35
C THR A 319 -22.35 24.11 4.78
N ASN A 320 -23.65 23.97 5.00
CA ASN A 320 -24.22 23.56 6.30
C ASN A 320 -24.15 22.03 6.51
N ALA A 321 -23.52 21.31 5.59
CA ALA A 321 -23.54 19.85 5.50
C ALA A 321 -22.37 19.15 6.21
N PHE A 322 -21.48 19.91 6.86
CA PHE A 322 -20.25 19.39 7.46
C PHE A 322 -20.17 19.70 8.97
N ALA A 323 -19.47 18.86 9.72
CA ALA A 323 -19.26 18.95 11.15
C ALA A 323 -18.32 20.11 11.51
N PRO A 324 -18.51 20.70 12.71
CA PRO A 324 -17.78 21.89 13.13
C PRO A 324 -16.25 21.78 13.09
N VAL A 325 -15.59 22.93 12.87
CA VAL A 325 -14.13 23.14 13.07
C VAL A 325 -13.65 22.58 14.41
N LEU A 326 -14.47 22.77 15.43
CA LEU A 326 -14.25 22.26 16.77
C LEU A 326 -14.89 20.88 16.90
N VAL A 327 -14.02 19.86 16.94
CA VAL A 327 -14.44 18.51 17.31
C VAL A 327 -14.87 18.56 18.76
N ARG A 328 -16.08 18.08 19.05
CA ARG A 328 -16.61 18.05 20.42
C ARG A 328 -15.66 17.25 21.32
N GLY A 329 -15.00 17.95 22.24
CA GLY A 329 -14.22 17.35 23.31
C GLY A 329 -15.01 17.25 24.62
N TYR A 330 -14.33 16.78 25.66
CA TYR A 330 -14.86 16.74 27.04
C TYR A 330 -14.71 18.09 27.77
N GLY A 331 -14.01 19.06 27.17
CA GLY A 331 -13.86 20.42 27.71
C GLY A 331 -15.00 21.36 27.31
N PRO A 332 -15.10 22.54 27.95
CA PRO A 332 -16.05 23.57 27.54
C PRO A 332 -15.75 24.02 26.11
N ALA A 333 -16.80 24.34 25.35
CA ALA A 333 -16.65 24.89 24.00
C ALA A 333 -15.87 26.20 24.06
N ILE A 334 -14.85 26.35 23.22
CA ILE A 334 -14.15 27.62 23.07
C ILE A 334 -14.97 28.56 22.19
N ARG A 335 -15.02 29.83 22.58
CA ARG A 335 -15.59 30.88 21.76
C ARG A 335 -14.54 31.32 20.74
N LEU A 336 -14.82 31.10 19.46
CA LEU A 336 -13.99 31.61 18.38
C LEU A 336 -14.14 33.14 18.24
N PRO A 337 -13.13 33.84 17.69
CA PRO A 337 -13.24 35.26 17.36
C PRO A 337 -14.45 35.55 16.47
N ALA A 338 -15.01 36.75 16.57
CA ALA A 338 -16.15 37.15 15.73
C ALA A 338 -15.81 37.13 14.23
N GLN A 339 -14.54 37.35 13.87
CA GLN A 339 -14.03 37.20 12.50
C GLN A 339 -13.34 35.84 12.36
N SER A 340 -14.12 34.77 12.27
CA SER A 340 -13.60 33.42 12.01
C SER A 340 -14.08 32.91 10.66
N VAL A 341 -13.25 32.13 9.97
CA VAL A 341 -13.61 31.39 8.76
C VAL A 341 -12.89 30.04 8.71
N HIS A 342 -13.58 28.99 8.27
CA HIS A 342 -13.00 27.69 7.93
C HIS A 342 -12.94 27.54 6.42
N LEU A 343 -11.74 27.31 5.88
CA LEU A 343 -11.50 27.08 4.46
C LEU A 343 -11.09 25.62 4.21
N SER A 344 -11.85 24.94 3.36
CA SER A 344 -11.50 23.61 2.83
C SER A 344 -11.44 23.61 1.31
N ILE A 345 -10.57 22.76 0.77
CA ILE A 345 -10.50 22.45 -0.67
C ILE A 345 -11.31 21.18 -0.98
N PRO A 346 -11.65 20.92 -2.27
CA PRO A 346 -12.19 19.65 -2.71
C PRO A 346 -11.21 18.49 -2.46
N LEU A 347 -11.74 17.35 -2.03
CA LEU A 347 -10.99 16.11 -1.81
C LEU A 347 -11.76 14.93 -2.42
N LEU A 348 -11.07 13.98 -3.02
CA LEU A 348 -11.62 12.69 -3.41
C LEU A 348 -11.13 11.60 -2.46
N TYR A 349 -12.01 10.63 -2.19
CA TYR A 349 -11.75 9.49 -1.30
C TYR A 349 -11.15 9.90 0.06
N PRO A 350 -11.77 10.86 0.77
CA PRO A 350 -11.23 11.33 2.05
C PRO A 350 -11.11 10.15 3.02
N LEU A 351 -10.07 10.18 3.86
CA LEU A 351 -9.80 9.13 4.86
C LEU A 351 -9.56 7.72 4.26
N THR A 352 -9.05 7.62 3.03
CA THR A 352 -8.52 6.36 2.48
C THR A 352 -7.04 6.51 2.08
N ALA A 353 -6.37 5.42 1.71
CA ALA A 353 -4.99 5.46 1.25
C ALA A 353 -4.83 6.23 -0.09
N GLY A 354 -5.88 6.25 -0.90
CA GLY A 354 -6.01 6.98 -2.15
C GLY A 354 -6.66 8.36 -2.01
N GLU A 355 -6.70 8.96 -0.80
CA GLU A 355 -7.17 10.33 -0.62
C GLU A 355 -6.42 11.26 -1.58
N THR A 356 -7.16 12.06 -2.37
CA THR A 356 -6.62 12.81 -3.49
C THR A 356 -7.05 14.27 -3.47
N LEU A 357 -6.11 15.18 -3.72
CA LEU A 357 -6.35 16.61 -3.90
C LEU A 357 -5.78 17.10 -5.24
N ASP A 358 -6.19 18.30 -5.67
CA ASP A 358 -5.57 18.99 -6.80
C ASP A 358 -4.68 20.15 -6.33
N GLU A 359 -3.45 20.22 -6.85
CA GLU A 359 -2.51 21.29 -6.53
C GLU A 359 -3.07 22.67 -6.88
N ARG A 360 -3.86 22.80 -7.95
CA ARG A 360 -4.46 24.07 -8.36
C ARG A 360 -5.40 24.63 -7.28
N ASP A 361 -6.10 23.77 -6.55
CA ASP A 361 -6.99 24.19 -5.46
C ASP A 361 -6.18 24.68 -4.25
N VAL A 362 -5.06 24.01 -3.94
CA VAL A 362 -4.14 24.43 -2.87
C VAL A 362 -3.51 25.79 -3.19
N GLU A 363 -3.12 26.02 -4.44
CA GLU A 363 -2.57 27.30 -4.87
C GLU A 363 -3.58 28.43 -4.89
N ASP A 364 -4.79 28.16 -5.37
CA ASP A 364 -5.85 29.16 -5.39
C ASP A 364 -6.24 29.57 -3.96
N LEU A 365 -6.28 28.62 -3.02
CA LEU A 365 -6.41 28.89 -1.59
C LEU A 365 -5.27 29.79 -1.08
N LEU A 366 -4.01 29.43 -1.37
CA LEU A 366 -2.84 30.23 -1.00
C LEU A 366 -2.93 31.67 -1.53
N LYS A 367 -3.28 31.85 -2.81
CA LYS A 367 -3.43 33.16 -3.46
C LYS A 367 -4.52 34.01 -2.81
N LYS A 368 -5.66 33.40 -2.46
CA LYS A 368 -6.76 34.08 -1.77
C LYS A 368 -6.34 34.56 -0.38
N ILE A 369 -5.62 33.74 0.40
CA ILE A 369 -5.12 34.13 1.73
C ILE A 369 -4.03 35.21 1.61
N ALA A 370 -3.09 35.06 0.68
CA ALA A 370 -2.04 36.06 0.45
C ALA A 370 -2.64 37.44 0.07
N LYS A 371 -3.69 37.44 -0.76
CA LYS A 371 -4.44 38.66 -1.11
C LYS A 371 -5.08 39.31 0.12
N HIS A 372 -5.71 38.51 0.99
CA HIS A 372 -6.29 39.00 2.25
C HIS A 372 -5.23 39.62 3.18
N LEU A 373 -4.04 39.01 3.25
CA LEU A 373 -2.90 39.52 4.02
C LEU A 373 -2.21 40.74 3.37
N GLY A 374 -2.53 41.06 2.12
CA GLY A 374 -1.90 42.15 1.37
C GLY A 374 -0.44 41.86 0.99
N ILE A 375 -0.05 40.59 0.89
CA ILE A 375 1.31 40.17 0.54
C ILE A 375 1.36 39.57 -0.87
N ALA A 376 2.49 39.75 -1.56
CA ALA A 376 2.71 39.12 -2.85
C ALA A 376 3.21 37.68 -2.68
N ILE A 377 2.65 36.76 -3.45
CA ILE A 377 3.15 35.38 -3.54
C ILE A 377 3.36 34.97 -5.00
N SER A 378 4.47 34.28 -5.24
CA SER A 378 4.72 33.61 -6.51
C SER A 378 4.57 32.11 -6.28
N SER A 379 3.47 31.54 -6.76
CA SER A 379 3.27 30.10 -6.85
C SER A 379 2.75 29.77 -8.24
N GLN A 380 3.32 28.73 -8.85
CA GLN A 380 2.88 28.17 -10.11
C GLN A 380 2.78 26.66 -9.93
N PRO A 381 1.69 26.04 -10.44
CA PRO A 381 1.48 24.63 -10.20
C PRO A 381 2.61 23.88 -10.90
N SER A 382 3.07 22.83 -10.24
CA SER A 382 4.14 21.99 -10.76
C SER A 382 3.60 21.18 -11.92
N LEU A 383 3.49 21.73 -13.13
CA LEU A 383 3.02 20.97 -14.30
C LEU A 383 4.11 19.97 -14.72
N ILE A 384 4.14 18.83 -14.04
CA ILE A 384 5.01 17.70 -14.36
C ILE A 384 4.09 16.54 -14.74
N THR A 385 4.19 16.15 -16.00
CA THR A 385 3.42 15.05 -16.60
C THR A 385 4.25 13.77 -16.74
N ALA A 386 5.44 13.73 -16.12
CA ALA A 386 6.35 12.60 -16.28
C ALA A 386 5.69 11.32 -15.77
N ALA A 387 5.65 10.31 -16.62
CA ALA A 387 5.28 8.96 -16.21
C ALA A 387 6.27 8.50 -15.13
N MET A 388 5.79 7.65 -14.22
CA MET A 388 6.68 6.93 -13.34
C MET A 388 7.45 5.93 -14.20
N THR A 389 8.77 5.97 -14.13
CA THR A 389 9.58 4.94 -14.77
C THR A 389 9.31 3.61 -14.08
N GLU A 390 9.16 2.55 -14.87
CA GLU A 390 9.19 1.19 -14.34
C GLU A 390 10.44 0.97 -13.49
N PRO A 391 10.37 0.15 -12.43
CA PRO A 391 11.54 -0.17 -11.63
C PRO A 391 12.66 -0.69 -12.55
N GLY A 392 13.83 -0.08 -12.45
CA GLY A 392 14.99 -0.52 -13.23
C GLY A 392 15.30 -1.98 -12.93
N LEU A 393 15.56 -2.76 -13.98
CA LEU A 393 15.94 -4.17 -13.83
C LEU A 393 17.18 -4.29 -12.94
N SER A 394 17.12 -5.18 -11.96
CA SER A 394 18.26 -5.48 -11.07
C SER A 394 19.49 -5.91 -11.87
N ALA A 395 20.69 -5.57 -11.40
CA ALA A 395 21.93 -6.00 -12.04
C ALA A 395 22.02 -7.53 -12.08
N LYS A 396 22.51 -8.10 -13.20
CA LYS A 396 22.73 -9.54 -13.32
C LYS A 396 23.74 -10.00 -12.26
N PRO A 397 23.41 -10.97 -11.39
CA PRO A 397 24.31 -11.42 -10.35
C PRO A 397 25.51 -12.18 -10.94
N VAL A 398 26.69 -11.95 -10.37
CA VAL A 398 27.96 -12.61 -10.77
C VAL A 398 28.18 -13.93 -10.00
N ALA A 399 27.52 -14.08 -8.85
CA ALA A 399 27.54 -15.27 -8.00
C ALA A 399 26.12 -15.56 -7.50
N ALA A 400 25.89 -16.75 -6.94
CA ALA A 400 24.59 -17.16 -6.42
C ALA A 400 24.05 -16.13 -5.40
N PRO A 401 22.94 -15.43 -5.71
CA PRO A 401 22.35 -14.45 -4.80
C PRO A 401 21.63 -15.15 -3.62
N SER A 402 21.60 -14.51 -2.46
CA SER A 402 20.79 -14.97 -1.34
C SER A 402 19.29 -14.90 -1.66
N SER A 403 18.47 -15.73 -1.02
CA SER A 403 17.02 -15.79 -1.18
C SER A 403 16.33 -14.43 -1.05
N GLY A 404 16.73 -13.59 -0.09
CA GLY A 404 16.17 -12.25 0.08
C GLY A 404 16.46 -11.30 -1.10
N VAL A 405 17.65 -11.41 -1.71
CA VAL A 405 18.04 -10.61 -2.90
C VAL A 405 17.26 -11.07 -4.13
N LEU A 406 17.12 -12.38 -4.33
CA LEU A 406 16.29 -12.94 -5.40
C LEU A 406 14.85 -12.47 -5.26
N LEU A 407 14.25 -12.72 -4.09
CA LEU A 407 12.85 -12.43 -3.86
C LEU A 407 12.56 -10.94 -4.02
N LYS A 408 13.42 -10.06 -3.49
CA LYS A 408 13.29 -8.61 -3.69
C LYS A 408 13.25 -8.22 -5.17
N ALA A 409 14.17 -8.75 -5.98
CA ALA A 409 14.22 -8.46 -7.41
C ALA A 409 12.97 -8.94 -8.15
N LEU A 410 12.40 -10.08 -7.75
CA LEU A 410 11.24 -10.68 -8.40
C LEU A 410 9.91 -10.05 -7.97
N VAL A 411 9.70 -9.72 -6.68
CA VAL A 411 8.44 -9.11 -6.22
C VAL A 411 8.27 -7.68 -6.69
N GLU A 412 9.36 -6.96 -6.92
CA GLU A 412 9.33 -5.57 -7.42
C GLU A 412 9.19 -5.49 -8.95
N ALA A 413 9.33 -6.62 -9.67
CA ALA A 413 8.96 -6.71 -11.07
C ALA A 413 7.44 -6.87 -11.19
N TYR A 414 6.79 -6.09 -12.05
CA TYR A 414 5.35 -6.22 -12.32
C TYR A 414 5.09 -7.29 -13.38
N GLY A 415 3.92 -7.92 -13.37
CA GLY A 415 3.58 -8.91 -14.40
C GLY A 415 2.19 -9.49 -14.21
N VAL A 416 1.15 -8.74 -14.53
CA VAL A 416 -0.23 -9.28 -14.52
C VAL A 416 -0.35 -10.37 -15.59
N SER A 417 -1.23 -11.36 -15.37
CA SER A 417 -1.54 -12.38 -16.37
C SER A 417 -1.83 -11.76 -17.75
N GLU A 418 -1.28 -12.36 -18.81
CA GLU A 418 -1.22 -11.89 -20.20
C GLU A 418 -0.15 -10.81 -20.50
N GLN A 419 0.54 -10.24 -19.51
CA GLN A 419 1.65 -9.30 -19.69
C GLN A 419 2.83 -9.53 -18.73
N GLU A 420 3.31 -10.76 -18.66
CA GLU A 420 4.32 -11.23 -17.71
C GLU A 420 5.76 -10.88 -18.10
N HIS A 421 5.97 -10.08 -19.16
CA HIS A 421 7.29 -9.85 -19.75
C HIS A 421 8.31 -9.28 -18.75
N MET A 422 7.95 -8.30 -17.93
CA MET A 422 8.85 -7.72 -16.91
C MET A 422 9.20 -8.74 -15.82
N ALA A 423 8.22 -9.52 -15.34
CA ALA A 423 8.45 -10.60 -14.37
C ALA A 423 9.36 -11.69 -14.94
N ARG A 424 9.13 -12.10 -16.20
CA ARG A 424 9.98 -13.06 -16.92
C ARG A 424 11.40 -12.53 -17.12
N GLU A 425 11.55 -11.27 -17.52
CA GLU A 425 12.87 -10.63 -17.66
C GLU A 425 13.62 -10.56 -16.33
N ALA A 426 12.90 -10.35 -15.22
CA ALA A 426 13.48 -10.39 -13.88
C ALA A 426 13.99 -11.79 -13.53
N VAL A 427 13.23 -12.85 -13.85
CA VAL A 427 13.68 -14.25 -13.72
C VAL A 427 14.91 -14.51 -14.57
N GLU A 428 14.86 -14.22 -15.88
CA GLU A 428 15.95 -14.44 -16.82
C GLU A 428 17.24 -13.72 -16.37
N ARG A 429 17.11 -12.51 -15.85
CA ARG A 429 18.25 -11.71 -15.37
C ARG A 429 18.89 -12.29 -14.12
N MET A 430 18.12 -12.94 -13.24
CA MET A 430 18.63 -13.56 -12.02
C MET A 430 19.24 -14.95 -12.24
N LEU A 431 19.01 -15.57 -13.41
CA LEU A 431 19.68 -16.81 -13.79
C LEU A 431 21.19 -16.62 -14.04
N PRO A 432 22.01 -17.65 -13.79
CA PRO A 432 23.45 -17.59 -14.06
C PRO A 432 23.74 -17.37 -15.54
N SER A 433 24.92 -16.82 -15.86
CA SER A 433 25.28 -16.46 -17.24
C SER A 433 25.37 -17.66 -18.21
N TRP A 434 25.57 -18.87 -17.68
CA TRP A 434 25.61 -20.11 -18.46
C TRP A 434 24.22 -20.69 -18.75
N ALA A 435 23.17 -20.23 -18.06
CA ALA A 435 21.81 -20.68 -18.29
C ALA A 435 21.23 -19.94 -19.50
N HIS A 436 20.71 -20.71 -20.46
CA HIS A 436 20.13 -20.21 -21.70
C HIS A 436 18.69 -20.73 -21.81
N PRO A 437 17.73 -20.06 -21.16
CA PRO A 437 16.34 -20.45 -21.26
C PRO A 437 15.76 -20.10 -22.64
N GLU A 438 14.68 -20.78 -23.01
CA GLU A 438 13.89 -20.56 -24.21
C GLU A 438 12.51 -20.02 -23.82
N ILE A 439 11.86 -19.29 -24.73
CA ILE A 439 10.48 -18.84 -24.54
C ILE A 439 9.60 -19.62 -25.52
N ASP A 440 8.57 -20.30 -25.02
CA ASP A 440 7.60 -20.99 -25.88
C ASP A 440 6.53 -20.05 -26.45
N THR A 441 5.61 -20.59 -27.24
CA THR A 441 4.52 -19.81 -27.84
C THR A 441 3.52 -19.29 -26.83
N GLY A 442 3.44 -19.90 -25.64
CA GLY A 442 2.60 -19.47 -24.52
C GLY A 442 3.25 -18.39 -23.66
N GLY A 443 4.51 -18.03 -23.95
CA GLY A 443 5.30 -17.05 -23.20
C GLY A 443 6.01 -17.63 -21.97
N ASN A 444 5.94 -18.95 -21.74
CA ASN A 444 6.62 -19.62 -20.65
C ASN A 444 8.13 -19.56 -20.86
N LEU A 445 8.90 -19.32 -19.79
CA LEU A 445 10.36 -19.38 -19.83
C LEU A 445 10.82 -20.78 -19.41
N ILE A 446 11.57 -21.46 -20.26
CA ILE A 446 11.91 -22.87 -20.09
C ILE A 446 13.43 -23.05 -20.09
N LEU A 447 13.97 -23.57 -18.99
CA LEU A 447 15.37 -23.97 -18.91
C LEU A 447 15.47 -25.48 -18.79
N ARG A 448 16.12 -26.11 -19.78
CA ARG A 448 16.42 -27.55 -19.76
C ARG A 448 17.87 -27.77 -19.38
N LEU A 449 18.12 -28.61 -18.39
CA LEU A 449 19.44 -29.04 -17.94
C LEU A 449 19.57 -30.56 -18.09
N GLY A 450 20.79 -31.05 -18.29
CA GLY A 450 21.06 -32.49 -18.35
C GLY A 450 21.72 -32.98 -19.62
N SER A 451 22.15 -34.24 -19.58
CA SER A 451 22.87 -34.93 -20.67
C SER A 451 22.11 -34.90 -22.01
N ALA A 452 20.77 -34.97 -21.97
CA ALA A 452 19.94 -35.01 -23.18
C ALA A 452 19.74 -33.64 -23.86
N VAL A 453 20.14 -32.52 -23.25
CA VAL A 453 20.06 -31.19 -23.88
C VAL A 453 21.11 -31.03 -24.99
N THR A 454 22.20 -31.80 -24.91
CA THR A 454 23.31 -31.73 -25.89
C THR A 454 23.07 -32.55 -27.16
N ALA A 455 22.10 -33.46 -27.14
CA ALA A 455 21.69 -34.26 -28.29
C ALA A 455 20.23 -33.92 -28.59
N LYS A 456 19.91 -33.43 -29.79
CA LYS A 456 18.52 -33.28 -30.29
C LYS A 456 17.82 -34.65 -30.26
N SER A 457 17.36 -35.09 -29.10
CA SER A 457 16.92 -36.45 -28.84
C SER A 457 15.53 -36.45 -28.26
N ASP A 458 14.72 -37.41 -28.71
CA ASP A 458 13.36 -37.72 -28.26
C ASP A 458 13.33 -38.30 -26.82
N ALA A 459 14.26 -37.90 -25.96
CA ALA A 459 14.37 -38.39 -24.60
C ALA A 459 13.33 -37.71 -23.69
N SER A 460 12.73 -38.49 -22.78
CA SER A 460 11.84 -38.01 -21.72
C SER A 460 12.44 -36.81 -20.96
N GLU A 461 11.60 -35.82 -20.63
CA GLU A 461 12.00 -34.61 -19.88
C GLU A 461 12.49 -34.91 -18.45
N GLY A 462 12.45 -36.18 -18.02
CA GLY A 462 12.86 -36.57 -16.68
C GLY A 462 11.84 -36.08 -15.66
N ILE A 463 12.17 -34.96 -15.01
CA ILE A 463 11.28 -34.25 -14.09
C ILE A 463 11.14 -32.78 -14.48
N VAL A 464 9.97 -32.22 -14.22
CA VAL A 464 9.66 -30.79 -14.45
C VAL A 464 9.40 -30.12 -13.12
N PHE A 465 10.03 -28.96 -12.88
CA PHE A 465 9.67 -28.02 -11.83
C PHE A 465 8.95 -26.82 -12.47
N MET A 466 7.84 -26.38 -11.87
CA MET A 466 7.05 -25.28 -12.44
C MET A 466 6.68 -24.26 -11.39
N ALA A 467 6.89 -22.98 -11.68
CA ALA A 467 6.45 -21.84 -10.86
C ALA A 467 5.89 -20.78 -11.79
N HIS A 468 4.87 -20.03 -11.38
CA HIS A 468 4.25 -19.04 -12.25
C HIS A 468 4.83 -17.65 -12.06
N THR A 469 4.86 -16.89 -13.16
CA THR A 469 5.43 -15.52 -13.17
C THR A 469 4.38 -14.45 -13.05
N ASP A 470 3.13 -14.76 -13.39
CA ASP A 470 2.06 -13.80 -13.33
C ASP A 470 1.70 -13.42 -11.89
N GLU A 471 0.88 -12.39 -11.77
CA GLU A 471 0.29 -11.96 -10.52
C GLU A 471 -1.11 -11.43 -10.79
N LEU A 472 -1.90 -11.35 -9.73
CA LEU A 472 -3.19 -10.70 -9.77
C LEU A 472 -3.10 -9.21 -10.12
N GLY A 473 -4.01 -8.76 -10.98
CA GLY A 473 -4.18 -7.36 -11.32
C GLY A 473 -5.50 -7.09 -12.03
N PHE A 474 -5.51 -6.04 -12.85
CA PHE A 474 -6.67 -5.69 -13.65
C PHE A 474 -6.28 -5.32 -15.07
N ARG A 475 -7.24 -5.42 -15.99
CA ARG A 475 -7.13 -4.89 -17.35
C ARG A 475 -8.19 -3.85 -17.59
N ILE A 476 -7.85 -2.77 -18.28
CA ILE A 476 -8.83 -1.75 -18.69
C ILE A 476 -9.78 -2.36 -19.72
N ARG A 477 -11.06 -2.48 -19.35
CA ARG A 477 -12.15 -2.95 -20.24
C ARG A 477 -12.67 -1.82 -21.12
N SER A 478 -12.92 -0.66 -20.53
CA SER A 478 -13.46 0.50 -21.23
C SER A 478 -13.04 1.80 -20.53
N ILE A 479 -13.07 2.89 -21.30
CA ILE A 479 -12.86 4.26 -20.82
C ILE A 479 -14.20 4.97 -20.99
N LYS A 480 -14.76 5.48 -19.90
CA LYS A 480 -16.02 6.24 -19.92
C LYS A 480 -15.80 7.67 -20.43
N ASP A 481 -16.87 8.30 -20.87
CA ASP A 481 -16.86 9.70 -21.33
C ASP A 481 -16.33 10.66 -20.26
N ASP A 482 -16.55 10.36 -18.98
CA ASP A 482 -16.06 11.13 -17.81
C ASP A 482 -14.60 10.83 -17.42
N GLY A 483 -13.90 9.97 -18.18
CA GLY A 483 -12.53 9.55 -17.91
C GLY A 483 -12.38 8.40 -16.90
N THR A 484 -13.47 7.86 -16.34
CA THR A 484 -13.41 6.68 -15.47
C THR A 484 -12.98 5.45 -16.25
N LEU A 485 -12.05 4.67 -15.69
CA LEU A 485 -11.66 3.38 -16.24
C LEU A 485 -12.53 2.27 -15.64
N GLU A 486 -13.17 1.46 -16.48
CA GLU A 486 -13.78 0.22 -16.02
C GLU A 486 -12.83 -0.96 -16.17
N LEU A 487 -12.80 -1.83 -15.18
CA LEU A 487 -11.78 -2.87 -15.06
C LEU A 487 -12.37 -4.27 -15.18
N ASP A 488 -11.59 -5.16 -15.77
CA ASP A 488 -11.74 -6.61 -15.66
C ASP A 488 -10.67 -7.15 -14.70
N ASN A 489 -11.09 -7.97 -13.72
CA ASN A 489 -10.15 -8.62 -12.81
C ASN A 489 -9.35 -9.67 -13.58
N LYS A 490 -8.04 -9.67 -13.37
CA LYS A 490 -7.11 -10.68 -13.88
C LYS A 490 -6.65 -11.53 -12.71
N GLY A 491 -7.24 -12.73 -12.63
CA GLY A 491 -7.02 -13.72 -11.58
C GLY A 491 -8.06 -13.67 -10.44
N GLY A 492 -7.90 -14.58 -9.47
CA GLY A 492 -8.82 -14.78 -8.35
C GLY A 492 -8.59 -13.86 -7.15
N GLY A 493 -8.66 -12.54 -7.32
CA GLY A 493 -8.42 -11.56 -6.24
C GLY A 493 -9.65 -10.71 -5.90
N SER A 494 -9.91 -10.50 -4.59
CA SER A 494 -10.99 -9.63 -4.14
C SER A 494 -10.63 -8.14 -4.32
N PRO A 495 -11.45 -7.33 -5.02
CA PRO A 495 -11.24 -5.89 -5.12
C PRO A 495 -11.38 -5.17 -3.78
N ALA A 496 -11.94 -5.82 -2.75
CA ALA A 496 -12.12 -5.25 -1.42
C ALA A 496 -10.81 -4.77 -0.78
N PHE A 497 -9.69 -5.44 -1.05
CA PHE A 497 -8.38 -5.01 -0.56
C PHE A 497 -7.81 -3.78 -1.28
N PHE A 498 -8.38 -3.39 -2.42
CA PHE A 498 -7.80 -2.36 -3.27
C PHE A 498 -8.70 -1.13 -3.43
N TRP A 499 -10.00 -1.22 -3.11
CA TRP A 499 -10.88 -0.06 -3.15
C TRP A 499 -10.36 1.08 -2.26
N GLY A 500 -10.35 2.30 -2.79
CA GLY A 500 -9.82 3.47 -2.12
C GLY A 500 -8.29 3.46 -1.97
N HIS A 501 -7.56 2.58 -2.67
CA HIS A 501 -6.09 2.50 -2.66
C HIS A 501 -5.47 2.88 -4.01
N PRO A 502 -4.20 3.33 -4.01
CA PRO A 502 -3.49 3.61 -5.25
C PRO A 502 -3.23 2.36 -6.10
N ALA A 503 -3.26 2.55 -7.42
CA ALA A 503 -2.90 1.56 -8.43
C ALA A 503 -2.08 2.21 -9.56
N LEU A 504 -1.40 1.39 -10.36
CA LEU A 504 -0.51 1.79 -11.44
C LEU A 504 -1.01 1.21 -12.75
N VAL A 505 -1.30 2.07 -13.72
CA VAL A 505 -1.56 1.68 -15.12
C VAL A 505 -0.22 1.59 -15.84
N HIS A 506 0.05 0.45 -16.49
CA HIS A 506 1.24 0.23 -17.29
C HIS A 506 0.99 0.67 -18.73
N THR A 507 1.55 1.82 -19.12
CA THR A 507 1.43 2.38 -20.48
C THR A 507 2.75 2.21 -21.25
N ALA A 508 2.70 2.41 -22.56
CA ALA A 508 3.91 2.33 -23.40
C ALA A 508 5.00 3.36 -23.03
N ASP A 509 4.61 4.48 -22.40
CA ASP A 509 5.52 5.56 -22.01
C ASP A 509 5.88 5.52 -20.52
N GLY A 510 5.56 4.42 -19.83
CA GLY A 510 5.78 4.21 -18.39
C GLY A 510 4.49 4.14 -17.58
N MET A 511 4.64 4.02 -16.26
CA MET A 511 3.50 3.81 -15.36
C MET A 511 2.78 5.13 -15.03
N ARG A 512 1.45 5.07 -14.92
CA ARG A 512 0.58 6.17 -14.48
C ARG A 512 -0.14 5.78 -13.20
N ALA A 513 -0.05 6.60 -12.16
CA ALA A 513 -0.79 6.33 -10.94
C ALA A 513 -2.26 6.78 -11.04
N GLY A 514 -3.11 6.10 -10.29
CA GLY A 514 -4.49 6.46 -10.03
C GLY A 514 -5.00 5.75 -8.78
N VAL A 515 -6.31 5.78 -8.57
CA VAL A 515 -6.96 5.22 -7.38
C VAL A 515 -8.07 4.28 -7.81
N ILE A 516 -8.09 3.06 -7.29
CA ILE A 516 -9.25 2.17 -7.48
C ILE A 516 -10.43 2.78 -6.70
N THR A 517 -11.49 3.11 -7.40
CA THR A 517 -12.58 3.92 -6.84
C THR A 517 -13.40 3.13 -5.82
N LEU A 518 -13.85 3.80 -4.75
CA LEU A 518 -14.79 3.19 -3.81
C LEU A 518 -16.16 2.97 -4.46
N PRO A 519 -16.87 1.88 -4.12
CA PRO A 519 -18.25 1.68 -4.57
C PRO A 519 -19.17 2.83 -4.13
N PRO A 520 -20.28 3.08 -4.86
CA PRO A 520 -21.28 4.06 -4.45
C PRO A 520 -21.79 3.79 -3.03
N ASN A 521 -22.06 4.85 -2.27
CA ASN A 521 -22.58 4.81 -0.90
C ASN A 521 -21.66 4.15 0.15
N TRP A 522 -20.37 3.95 -0.14
CA TRP A 522 -19.42 3.33 0.80
C TRP A 522 -19.39 4.03 2.18
N GLU A 523 -19.61 5.35 2.24
CA GLU A 523 -19.61 6.14 3.49
C GLU A 523 -20.79 5.81 4.43
N SER A 524 -21.75 4.99 3.99
CA SER A 524 -22.92 4.60 4.79
C SER A 524 -22.57 3.54 5.82
N THR A 525 -23.10 3.69 7.04
CA THR A 525 -23.02 2.66 8.10
C THR A 525 -23.74 1.35 7.75
N HIS A 526 -24.62 1.38 6.75
CA HIS A 526 -25.33 0.19 6.25
C HIS A 526 -24.71 -0.41 4.99
N PHE A 527 -23.73 0.27 4.41
CA PHE A 527 -23.00 -0.28 3.28
C PHE A 527 -22.22 -1.51 3.75
N LYS A 528 -22.15 -2.52 2.88
CA LYS A 528 -21.26 -3.66 3.03
C LYS A 528 -20.53 -3.84 1.74
N PHE A 529 -19.23 -4.05 1.82
CA PHE A 529 -18.47 -4.38 0.65
C PHE A 529 -18.99 -5.70 0.04
N PRO A 530 -19.07 -5.78 -1.30
CA PRO A 530 -19.42 -7.02 -1.97
C PRO A 530 -18.54 -8.18 -1.52
N ALA A 531 -19.19 -9.27 -1.09
CA ALA A 531 -18.50 -10.52 -0.74
C ALA A 531 -18.01 -11.31 -1.97
N ASP A 532 -18.50 -10.95 -3.16
CA ASP A 532 -18.02 -11.56 -4.40
C ASP A 532 -16.62 -11.03 -4.73
N PHE A 533 -15.62 -11.90 -4.59
CA PHE A 533 -14.24 -11.59 -4.96
C PHE A 533 -14.07 -11.30 -6.46
N ARG A 534 -15.06 -11.59 -7.30
CA ARG A 534 -15.07 -11.22 -8.73
C ARG A 534 -15.82 -9.92 -9.03
N ALA A 535 -16.21 -9.16 -8.00
CA ALA A 535 -16.89 -7.89 -8.18
C ALA A 535 -16.09 -6.97 -9.12
N SER A 536 -16.81 -6.20 -9.95
CA SER A 536 -16.17 -5.26 -10.87
C SER A 536 -15.56 -4.09 -10.11
N ALA A 537 -14.42 -3.62 -10.60
CA ALA A 537 -13.75 -2.43 -10.11
C ALA A 537 -13.72 -1.33 -11.16
N SER A 538 -13.53 -0.10 -10.71
CA SER A 538 -13.24 1.05 -11.56
C SER A 538 -12.06 1.84 -10.98
N MET A 539 -11.40 2.63 -11.82
CA MET A 539 -10.23 3.42 -11.43
C MET A 539 -10.35 4.86 -11.91
N TYR A 540 -9.92 5.78 -11.05
CA TYR A 540 -9.78 7.19 -11.34
C TYR A 540 -8.31 7.52 -11.59
N VAL A 541 -8.01 8.21 -12.70
CA VAL A 541 -6.64 8.53 -13.13
C VAL A 541 -6.37 10.03 -13.24
N GLY A 542 -7.18 10.85 -12.57
CA GLY A 542 -7.02 12.32 -12.60
C GLY A 542 -7.44 12.96 -13.93
N ALA A 543 -8.27 12.27 -14.70
CA ALA A 543 -8.85 12.73 -15.96
C ALA A 543 -10.34 13.02 -15.76
N SER A 544 -10.86 14.02 -16.49
CA SER A 544 -12.26 14.42 -16.50
C SER A 544 -12.98 14.10 -17.81
N SER A 545 -12.24 13.55 -18.78
CA SER A 545 -12.80 13.03 -20.03
C SER A 545 -11.99 11.88 -20.61
N ALA A 546 -12.59 11.12 -21.52
CA ALA A 546 -11.89 10.08 -22.27
C ALA A 546 -10.67 10.62 -23.04
N GLU A 547 -10.75 11.85 -23.59
CA GLU A 547 -9.64 12.48 -24.29
C GLU A 547 -8.47 12.79 -23.35
N GLU A 548 -8.74 13.17 -22.11
CA GLU A 548 -7.70 13.38 -21.11
C GLU A 548 -7.01 12.08 -20.71
N VAL A 549 -7.75 10.97 -20.60
CA VAL A 549 -7.17 9.62 -20.39
C VAL A 549 -6.22 9.27 -21.54
N VAL A 550 -6.64 9.48 -22.79
CA VAL A 550 -5.79 9.22 -23.97
C VAL A 550 -4.53 10.09 -23.96
N LYS A 551 -4.61 11.36 -23.52
CA LYS A 551 -3.43 12.24 -23.37
C LYS A 551 -2.44 11.75 -22.31
N LEU A 552 -2.89 10.97 -21.33
CA LEU A 552 -2.01 10.31 -20.36
C LEU A 552 -1.31 9.06 -20.95
N GLY A 553 -1.61 8.68 -22.20
CA GLY A 553 -1.09 7.50 -22.86
C GLY A 553 -1.82 6.20 -22.49
N ILE A 554 -2.93 6.30 -21.76
CA ILE A 554 -3.73 5.17 -21.29
C ILE A 554 -4.71 4.72 -22.38
N LYS A 555 -4.81 3.42 -22.62
CA LYS A 555 -5.72 2.81 -23.59
C LYS A 555 -6.44 1.58 -23.02
N VAL A 556 -7.57 1.23 -23.64
CA VAL A 556 -8.24 -0.05 -23.39
C VAL A 556 -7.27 -1.20 -23.64
N GLY A 557 -7.23 -2.17 -22.72
CA GLY A 557 -6.30 -3.29 -22.74
C GLY A 557 -5.00 -3.08 -21.96
N ASP A 558 -4.67 -1.86 -21.51
CA ASP A 558 -3.54 -1.66 -20.59
C ASP A 558 -3.81 -2.37 -19.26
N GLN A 559 -2.73 -2.85 -18.63
CA GLN A 559 -2.78 -3.59 -17.37
C GLN A 559 -2.58 -2.67 -16.19
N ILE A 560 -3.09 -3.09 -15.04
CA ILE A 560 -3.06 -2.35 -13.79
C ILE A 560 -2.56 -3.26 -12.69
N THR A 561 -1.56 -2.78 -11.94
CA THR A 561 -1.07 -3.43 -10.73
C THR A 561 -1.21 -2.50 -9.53
N ILE A 562 -1.06 -3.08 -8.34
CA ILE A 562 -0.92 -2.32 -7.10
C ILE A 562 0.57 -2.00 -6.91
N PRO A 563 0.96 -0.82 -6.40
CA PRO A 563 2.35 -0.53 -6.08
C PRO A 563 2.95 -1.59 -5.14
N LYS A 564 4.14 -2.09 -5.48
CA LYS A 564 4.79 -3.18 -4.72
C LYS A 564 6.11 -2.73 -4.11
N ARG A 565 6.41 -3.31 -2.95
CA ARG A 565 7.66 -3.11 -2.22
C ARG A 565 8.02 -4.36 -1.45
N TYR A 566 9.31 -4.70 -1.44
CA TYR A 566 9.85 -5.70 -0.52
C TYR A 566 10.03 -5.10 0.88
N ARG A 567 9.39 -5.67 1.89
CA ARG A 567 9.39 -5.17 3.27
C ARG A 567 9.97 -6.21 4.23
N PRO A 568 11.18 -6.01 4.75
CA PRO A 568 11.65 -6.80 5.89
C PRO A 568 10.75 -6.52 7.10
N LEU A 569 10.24 -7.57 7.73
CA LEU A 569 9.62 -7.51 9.04
C LEU A 569 10.66 -7.88 10.11
N LEU A 570 10.25 -8.09 11.36
CA LEU A 570 11.16 -8.64 12.36
C LEU A 570 11.62 -10.05 12.00
N GLY A 571 12.79 -10.41 12.52
CA GLY A 571 13.40 -11.72 12.31
C GLY A 571 13.78 -11.97 10.85
N LYS A 572 13.23 -13.05 10.27
CA LYS A 572 13.45 -13.47 8.87
C LYS A 572 12.17 -13.40 8.04
N ARG A 573 11.12 -12.79 8.58
CA ARG A 573 9.85 -12.63 7.87
C ARG A 573 9.90 -11.41 6.97
N ILE A 574 9.18 -11.51 5.88
CA ILE A 574 9.09 -10.46 4.87
C ILE A 574 7.64 -10.32 4.45
N SER A 575 7.27 -9.10 4.07
CA SER A 575 6.01 -8.82 3.40
C SER A 575 6.23 -8.21 2.04
N ALA A 576 5.46 -8.65 1.07
CA ALA A 576 5.32 -8.01 -0.23
C ALA A 576 3.96 -8.42 -0.81
N ARG A 577 3.56 -7.78 -1.91
CA ARG A 577 2.52 -8.34 -2.77
C ARG A 577 3.17 -9.25 -3.81
N SER A 578 2.44 -10.27 -4.26
CA SER A 578 2.89 -11.23 -5.27
C SER A 578 4.02 -12.10 -4.75
N LEU A 579 3.96 -12.50 -3.48
CA LEU A 579 4.78 -13.61 -3.00
C LEU A 579 4.33 -14.91 -3.66
N ASP A 580 3.03 -15.00 -3.91
CA ASP A 580 2.45 -15.88 -4.92
C ASP A 580 2.73 -15.33 -6.34
N ASP A 581 3.53 -15.97 -7.19
CA ASP A 581 4.46 -17.10 -6.95
C ASP A 581 5.93 -16.69 -7.21
N ARG A 582 6.28 -15.47 -6.79
CA ARG A 582 7.67 -15.00 -6.88
C ARG A 582 8.60 -15.75 -5.93
N VAL A 583 8.06 -16.43 -4.91
CA VAL A 583 8.81 -17.32 -4.02
C VAL A 583 9.18 -18.62 -4.73
N GLY A 584 8.25 -19.28 -5.45
CA GLY A 584 8.57 -20.47 -6.23
C GLY A 584 9.55 -20.17 -7.36
N CYS A 585 9.36 -19.02 -8.03
CA CYS A 585 10.34 -18.51 -8.99
C CYS A 585 11.74 -18.38 -8.38
N ALA A 586 11.87 -17.77 -7.20
CA ALA A 586 13.14 -17.62 -6.50
C ALA A 586 13.76 -18.97 -6.14
N ALA A 587 12.97 -19.93 -5.66
CA ALA A 587 13.44 -21.25 -5.27
C ALA A 587 14.03 -22.03 -6.46
N MET A 588 13.37 -21.96 -7.62
CA MET A 588 13.86 -22.57 -8.85
C MET A 588 15.16 -21.92 -9.33
N ILE A 589 15.26 -20.59 -9.30
CA ILE A 589 16.50 -19.88 -9.67
C ILE A 589 17.66 -20.30 -8.76
N HIS A 590 17.44 -20.37 -7.45
CA HIS A 590 18.44 -20.83 -6.50
C HIS A 590 18.91 -22.26 -6.83
N ALA A 591 17.97 -23.17 -7.11
CA ALA A 591 18.30 -24.54 -7.49
C ALA A 591 19.15 -24.60 -8.78
N VAL A 592 18.87 -23.75 -9.78
CA VAL A 592 19.68 -23.66 -11.00
C VAL A 592 21.12 -23.25 -10.69
N TRP A 593 21.33 -22.26 -9.82
CA TRP A 593 22.67 -21.86 -9.38
C TRP A 593 23.44 -23.02 -8.70
N GLU A 594 22.76 -23.78 -7.82
CA GLU A 594 23.34 -24.91 -7.07
C GLU A 594 23.57 -26.18 -7.90
N LEU A 595 22.82 -26.35 -8.99
CA LEU A 595 22.98 -27.48 -9.91
C LEU A 595 24.19 -27.28 -10.84
N GLY A 596 24.39 -26.07 -11.34
CA GLY A 596 25.46 -25.75 -12.27
C GLY A 596 25.28 -26.34 -13.68
N PRO A 597 26.19 -26.03 -14.62
CA PRO A 597 26.06 -26.41 -16.03
C PRO A 597 26.25 -27.92 -16.28
N ASN A 598 26.86 -28.65 -15.35
CA ASN A 598 27.22 -30.07 -15.50
C ASN A 598 26.20 -31.03 -14.88
N THR A 599 24.93 -30.62 -14.83
CA THR A 599 23.84 -31.44 -14.30
C THR A 599 23.71 -32.73 -15.12
N LYS A 600 23.70 -33.90 -14.45
CA LYS A 600 23.73 -35.22 -15.12
C LYS A 600 22.34 -35.73 -15.52
N ARG A 601 21.33 -35.45 -14.69
CA ARG A 601 19.94 -35.84 -14.93
C ARG A 601 19.24 -34.82 -15.82
N ASN A 602 18.25 -35.28 -16.57
CA ASN A 602 17.37 -34.38 -17.31
C ASN A 602 16.41 -33.72 -16.32
N VAL A 603 16.46 -32.39 -16.25
CA VAL A 603 15.60 -31.55 -15.41
C VAL A 603 15.15 -30.36 -16.23
N THR A 604 13.85 -30.09 -16.22
CA THR A 604 13.28 -28.91 -16.86
C THR A 604 12.70 -27.98 -15.80
N PHE A 605 13.10 -26.72 -15.83
CA PHE A 605 12.49 -25.63 -15.05
C PHE A 605 11.60 -24.83 -15.99
N VAL A 606 10.33 -24.66 -15.63
CA VAL A 606 9.34 -23.90 -16.39
C VAL A 606 8.81 -22.79 -15.53
N TRP A 607 9.09 -21.55 -15.91
CA TRP A 607 8.40 -20.40 -15.34
C TRP A 607 7.19 -20.09 -16.22
N SER A 608 6.01 -20.48 -15.75
CA SER A 608 4.76 -20.46 -16.49
C SER A 608 4.12 -19.06 -16.52
N THR A 609 3.19 -18.87 -17.46
CA THR A 609 2.35 -17.68 -17.58
C THR A 609 0.88 -18.01 -17.33
N ARG A 610 0.08 -17.01 -16.96
CA ARG A 610 -1.38 -17.10 -16.85
C ARG A 610 -1.86 -18.25 -15.95
N GLU A 611 -1.16 -18.54 -14.86
CA GLU A 611 -1.61 -19.52 -13.84
C GLU A 611 -2.93 -19.04 -13.24
N GLU A 612 -2.98 -17.75 -12.87
CA GLU A 612 -4.09 -17.14 -12.15
C GLU A 612 -5.39 -17.10 -12.96
N LEU A 613 -5.29 -17.34 -14.28
CA LEU A 613 -6.41 -17.45 -15.21
C LEU A 613 -6.88 -18.90 -15.44
N GLY A 614 -6.35 -19.85 -14.66
CA GLY A 614 -6.69 -21.27 -14.74
C GLY A 614 -5.61 -22.13 -15.39
N LEU A 615 -4.35 -21.96 -14.98
CA LEU A 615 -3.21 -22.82 -15.32
C LEU A 615 -2.89 -22.83 -16.83
N LEU A 616 -3.12 -21.72 -17.54
CA LEU A 616 -3.14 -21.73 -19.00
C LEU A 616 -1.76 -21.99 -19.62
N GLY A 617 -0.71 -21.32 -19.14
CA GLY A 617 0.64 -21.52 -19.64
C GLY A 617 1.17 -22.92 -19.37
N ALA A 618 0.93 -23.45 -18.17
CA ALA A 618 1.26 -24.83 -17.83
C ALA A 618 0.49 -25.85 -18.68
N GLY A 619 -0.81 -25.63 -18.89
CA GLY A 619 -1.65 -26.50 -19.71
C GLY A 619 -1.20 -26.56 -21.18
N GLU A 620 -0.83 -25.41 -21.75
CA GLU A 620 -0.24 -25.33 -23.09
C GLU A 620 1.09 -26.10 -23.15
N TYR A 621 1.98 -25.93 -22.17
CA TYR A 621 3.26 -26.64 -22.09
C TYR A 621 3.06 -28.16 -21.90
N ALA A 622 2.12 -28.58 -21.07
CA ALA A 622 1.77 -29.99 -20.85
C ALA A 622 1.26 -30.66 -22.13
N ALA A 623 0.34 -30.01 -22.85
CA ALA A 623 -0.21 -30.51 -24.10
C ALA A 623 0.85 -30.62 -25.21
N ALA A 624 1.75 -29.63 -25.31
CA ALA A 624 2.86 -29.64 -26.25
C ALA A 624 3.86 -30.77 -25.92
N SER A 625 4.18 -30.95 -24.64
CA SER A 625 5.07 -32.02 -24.16
C SER A 625 4.48 -33.40 -24.48
N ALA A 626 3.18 -33.60 -24.24
CA ALA A 626 2.48 -34.83 -24.57
C ALA A 626 2.45 -35.12 -26.08
N SER A 627 2.16 -34.10 -26.90
CA SER A 627 2.12 -34.23 -28.36
C SER A 627 3.49 -34.56 -28.94
N ALA A 628 4.57 -34.11 -28.29
CA ALA A 628 5.94 -34.40 -28.66
C ALA A 628 6.47 -35.73 -28.07
N GLY A 629 5.66 -36.52 -27.36
CA GLY A 629 6.09 -37.76 -26.71
C GLY A 629 7.07 -37.55 -25.55
N ARG A 630 7.07 -36.34 -24.96
CA ARG A 630 8.03 -35.87 -23.95
C ARG A 630 7.44 -35.73 -22.54
N THR A 631 6.22 -36.22 -22.30
CA THR A 631 5.56 -36.14 -20.99
C THR A 631 6.48 -36.62 -19.86
N PRO A 632 6.74 -35.79 -18.83
CA PRO A 632 7.54 -36.20 -17.68
C PRO A 632 6.78 -37.24 -16.85
N ALA A 633 7.51 -38.14 -16.17
CA ALA A 633 6.89 -39.07 -15.24
C ALA A 633 6.41 -38.37 -13.95
N THR A 634 7.11 -37.31 -13.54
CA THR A 634 6.78 -36.51 -12.35
C THR A 634 6.94 -35.03 -12.64
N VAL A 635 5.95 -34.26 -12.18
CA VAL A 635 5.98 -32.80 -12.14
C VAL A 635 5.94 -32.37 -10.68
N PHE A 636 6.76 -31.38 -10.35
CA PHE A 636 6.76 -30.69 -9.07
C PHE A 636 6.29 -29.26 -9.33
N ALA A 637 5.00 -29.01 -9.17
CA ALA A 637 4.52 -27.63 -9.09
C ALA A 637 5.10 -26.99 -7.83
N ILE A 638 5.64 -25.79 -7.97
CA ILE A 638 6.16 -24.95 -6.91
C ILE A 638 5.21 -23.78 -6.81
N ASP A 639 4.41 -23.75 -5.75
CA ASP A 639 3.32 -22.77 -5.63
C ASP A 639 2.97 -22.59 -4.15
N THR A 640 2.22 -21.57 -3.81
CA THR A 640 1.82 -21.23 -2.45
C THR A 640 1.09 -22.39 -1.74
N PHE A 641 1.39 -22.61 -0.46
CA PHE A 641 0.48 -23.24 0.48
C PHE A 641 -0.22 -22.15 1.27
N VAL A 642 -1.48 -21.86 0.95
CA VAL A 642 -2.25 -20.81 1.63
C VAL A 642 -2.47 -21.24 3.07
N SER A 643 -1.87 -20.53 4.02
CA SER A 643 -1.80 -20.95 5.42
C SER A 643 -2.81 -20.23 6.30
N SER A 644 -3.44 -20.98 7.21
CA SER A 644 -4.29 -20.47 8.28
C SER A 644 -3.54 -20.15 9.58
N ASP A 645 -2.20 -20.04 9.54
CA ASP A 645 -1.33 -19.75 10.69
C ASP A 645 -1.46 -18.31 11.26
N SER A 646 -2.51 -17.57 10.90
CA SER A 646 -2.78 -16.26 11.48
C SER A 646 -3.94 -16.33 12.48
N PRO A 647 -3.95 -15.48 13.52
CA PRO A 647 -4.93 -15.58 14.62
C PRO A 647 -6.39 -15.30 14.21
N ILE A 648 -6.62 -14.77 13.01
CA ILE A 648 -7.97 -14.51 12.46
C ILE A 648 -8.48 -15.64 11.57
N GLU A 649 -7.60 -16.58 11.22
CA GLU A 649 -7.91 -17.71 10.37
C GLU A 649 -8.37 -18.91 11.22
N SER A 650 -9.14 -19.81 10.60
CA SER A 650 -9.50 -21.07 11.25
C SER A 650 -8.41 -22.11 11.03
N HIS A 651 -7.71 -22.49 12.09
CA HIS A 651 -6.70 -23.56 12.10
C HIS A 651 -7.28 -24.98 11.82
N ARG A 652 -8.58 -25.12 11.52
CA ARG A 652 -9.17 -26.42 11.13
C ARG A 652 -8.64 -26.90 9.78
N PHE A 653 -8.24 -25.98 8.91
CA PHE A 653 -7.89 -26.24 7.52
C PHE A 653 -6.65 -25.43 7.16
N ALA A 654 -5.71 -26.03 6.43
CA ALA A 654 -4.49 -25.38 5.97
C ALA A 654 -3.57 -24.80 7.06
N ASP A 655 -3.49 -25.47 8.22
CA ASP A 655 -2.69 -25.02 9.36
C ASP A 655 -1.21 -25.44 9.21
N ALA A 656 -0.45 -24.65 8.45
CA ALA A 656 1.00 -24.83 8.27
C ALA A 656 1.75 -23.61 8.77
N ALA A 657 2.60 -23.78 9.77
CA ALA A 657 3.24 -22.65 10.44
C ALA A 657 4.30 -21.97 9.56
N VAL A 658 4.29 -20.64 9.51
CA VAL A 658 5.33 -19.84 8.84
C VAL A 658 6.64 -19.93 9.61
N GLY A 659 7.72 -20.27 8.90
CA GLY A 659 9.04 -20.58 9.45
C GLY A 659 9.24 -22.05 9.84
N GLY A 660 8.24 -22.91 9.58
CA GLY A 660 8.27 -24.34 9.86
C GLY A 660 8.94 -25.21 8.78
N GLY A 661 9.41 -24.62 7.68
CA GLY A 661 9.95 -25.32 6.52
C GLY A 661 9.00 -25.32 5.33
N PHE A 662 9.48 -25.89 4.21
CA PHE A 662 8.65 -26.05 3.02
C PHE A 662 7.49 -27.00 3.29
N VAL A 663 6.41 -26.88 2.52
CA VAL A 663 5.20 -27.69 2.66
C VAL A 663 5.04 -28.57 1.43
N VAL A 664 4.78 -29.86 1.59
CA VAL A 664 4.21 -30.68 0.50
C VAL A 664 2.71 -30.40 0.49
N ARG A 665 2.22 -29.71 -0.54
CA ARG A 665 0.80 -29.42 -0.74
C ARG A 665 0.10 -30.70 -1.21
N ALA A 666 -0.17 -31.58 -0.24
CA ALA A 666 -0.56 -32.95 -0.49
C ALA A 666 -1.97 -33.08 -1.05
N ILE A 667 -2.88 -32.17 -0.65
CA ILE A 667 -4.24 -32.11 -1.18
C ILE A 667 -4.58 -30.63 -1.38
N ASP A 668 -5.03 -30.30 -2.59
CA ASP A 668 -5.69 -29.05 -2.91
C ASP A 668 -6.96 -29.30 -3.74
N SER A 669 -7.54 -28.25 -4.33
CA SER A 669 -8.80 -28.37 -5.07
C SER A 669 -8.60 -29.00 -6.47
N SER A 670 -7.37 -29.04 -6.96
CA SER A 670 -6.98 -29.51 -8.29
C SER A 670 -6.27 -30.87 -8.27
N ASN A 671 -5.56 -31.21 -7.19
CA ASN A 671 -4.74 -32.40 -7.07
C ASN A 671 -4.84 -33.05 -5.67
N ILE A 672 -4.78 -34.39 -5.65
CA ILE A 672 -4.47 -35.21 -4.48
C ILE A 672 -3.17 -35.98 -4.78
N ALA A 673 -2.07 -35.55 -4.18
CA ALA A 673 -0.78 -36.19 -4.35
C ALA A 673 -0.80 -37.61 -3.74
N SER A 674 -0.17 -38.56 -4.44
CA SER A 674 -0.07 -39.94 -3.97
C SER A 674 0.72 -40.00 -2.66
N TRP A 675 0.15 -40.62 -1.61
CA TRP A 675 0.77 -40.68 -0.29
C TRP A 675 2.21 -41.27 -0.28
N PRO A 676 2.52 -42.36 -1.01
CA PRO A 676 3.90 -42.82 -1.17
C PRO A 676 4.88 -41.76 -1.72
N LEU A 677 4.42 -40.86 -2.61
CA LEU A 677 5.27 -39.79 -3.14
C LEU A 677 5.49 -38.68 -2.10
N VAL A 678 4.45 -38.34 -1.32
CA VAL A 678 4.57 -37.42 -0.19
C VAL A 678 5.60 -37.95 0.82
N GLN A 679 5.47 -39.22 1.22
CA GLN A 679 6.42 -39.86 2.14
C GLN A 679 7.84 -39.92 1.57
N ARG A 680 7.98 -40.08 0.25
CA ARG A 680 9.29 -40.06 -0.41
C ARG A 680 9.95 -38.70 -0.33
N VAL A 681 9.20 -37.61 -0.58
CA VAL A 681 9.72 -36.24 -0.43
C VAL A 681 10.09 -35.97 1.04
N GLN A 682 9.22 -36.36 1.97
CA GLN A 682 9.50 -36.25 3.41
C GLN A 682 10.79 -36.98 3.80
N ALA A 683 10.96 -38.23 3.40
CA ALA A 683 12.15 -39.02 3.72
C ALA A 683 13.43 -38.40 3.14
N LEU A 684 13.38 -37.86 1.93
CA LEU A 684 14.50 -37.14 1.32
C LEU A 684 14.83 -35.85 2.09
N ALA A 685 13.80 -35.09 2.49
CA ALA A 685 13.98 -33.88 3.28
C ALA A 685 14.61 -34.20 4.65
N GLU A 686 14.11 -35.21 5.36
CA GLU A 686 14.64 -35.67 6.64
C GLU A 686 16.09 -36.17 6.53
N GLN A 687 16.40 -36.95 5.49
CA GLN A 687 17.77 -37.43 5.21
C GLN A 687 18.76 -36.26 5.04
N HIS A 688 18.30 -35.17 4.43
CA HIS A 688 19.10 -33.98 4.17
C HIS A 688 18.92 -32.87 5.22
N GLN A 689 18.19 -33.14 6.32
CA GLN A 689 17.90 -32.20 7.39
C GLN A 689 17.21 -30.90 6.92
N VAL A 690 16.37 -31.01 5.90
CA VAL A 690 15.53 -29.92 5.40
C VAL A 690 14.18 -29.97 6.14
N PRO A 691 13.78 -28.92 6.87
CA PRO A 691 12.48 -28.87 7.54
C PRO A 691 11.33 -28.99 6.54
N VAL A 692 10.40 -29.89 6.82
CA VAL A 692 9.26 -30.22 5.95
C VAL A 692 7.97 -30.28 6.74
N GLN A 693 6.91 -29.75 6.15
CA GLN A 693 5.53 -29.89 6.55
C GLN A 693 4.75 -30.53 5.39
N TYR A 694 3.53 -30.98 5.62
CA TYR A 694 2.62 -31.40 4.56
C TYR A 694 1.19 -31.18 5.02
N GLY A 695 0.27 -30.92 4.10
CA GLY A 695 -1.09 -30.60 4.50
C GLY A 695 -2.08 -30.48 3.36
N VAL A 696 -3.28 -30.02 3.73
CA VAL A 696 -4.39 -29.74 2.81
C VAL A 696 -4.61 -28.22 2.76
N THR A 697 -4.79 -27.65 1.57
CA THR A 697 -5.13 -26.23 1.40
C THR A 697 -6.11 -26.01 0.23
N GLY A 698 -6.53 -24.76 0.01
CA GLY A 698 -7.41 -24.35 -1.09
C GLY A 698 -6.65 -24.13 -2.40
N GLY A 699 -7.35 -23.64 -3.43
CA GLY A 699 -6.74 -23.29 -4.72
C GLY A 699 -6.35 -24.50 -5.60
N GLY A 700 -5.69 -24.21 -6.72
CA GLY A 700 -5.05 -25.21 -7.59
C GLY A 700 -3.56 -24.93 -7.77
N ASN A 701 -2.89 -25.71 -8.62
CA ASN A 701 -1.49 -25.50 -8.98
C ASN A 701 -1.23 -26.00 -10.43
N ASP A 702 -0.17 -25.51 -11.05
CA ASP A 702 0.16 -25.79 -12.46
C ASP A 702 0.38 -27.28 -12.81
N GLY A 703 0.88 -28.07 -11.86
CA GLY A 703 1.19 -29.49 -12.04
C GLY A 703 -0.04 -30.35 -12.34
N ALA A 704 -1.22 -29.92 -11.87
CA ALA A 704 -2.49 -30.57 -12.12
C ALA A 704 -2.79 -30.75 -13.62
N THR A 705 -2.29 -29.84 -14.47
CA THR A 705 -2.50 -29.89 -15.93
C THR A 705 -1.85 -31.11 -16.60
N PHE A 706 -0.84 -31.71 -15.98
CA PHE A 706 -0.09 -32.85 -16.51
C PHE A 706 -0.72 -34.21 -16.23
N GLN A 707 -1.58 -34.30 -15.22
CA GLN A 707 -2.10 -35.59 -14.75
C GLN A 707 -2.85 -36.36 -15.83
N ARG A 708 -3.62 -35.64 -16.64
CA ARG A 708 -4.37 -36.21 -17.76
C ARG A 708 -3.50 -36.82 -18.85
N TYR A 709 -2.22 -36.48 -18.88
CA TYR A 709 -1.22 -37.01 -19.81
C TYR A 709 -0.35 -38.12 -19.18
N GLY A 710 -0.61 -38.48 -17.91
CA GLY A 710 0.04 -39.60 -17.23
C GLY A 710 1.17 -39.23 -16.26
N SER A 711 1.45 -37.95 -16.04
CA SER A 711 2.41 -37.53 -15.02
C SER A 711 1.82 -37.62 -13.61
N ALA A 712 2.66 -37.95 -12.63
CA ALA A 712 2.34 -37.70 -11.22
C ALA A 712 2.69 -36.24 -10.87
N ASP A 713 1.75 -35.52 -10.26
CA ASP A 713 1.99 -34.19 -9.71
C ASP A 713 2.24 -34.28 -8.20
N VAL A 714 3.38 -33.73 -7.75
CA VAL A 714 3.79 -33.66 -6.35
C VAL A 714 4.11 -32.21 -6.00
N PRO A 715 3.10 -31.40 -5.61
CA PRO A 715 3.28 -29.99 -5.34
C PRO A 715 4.16 -29.72 -4.11
N LEU A 716 5.12 -28.82 -4.25
CA LEU A 716 5.99 -28.32 -3.19
C LEU A 716 5.70 -26.83 -3.00
N SER A 717 5.72 -26.39 -1.76
CA SER A 717 5.17 -25.09 -1.40
C SER A 717 5.90 -24.46 -0.22
N TRP A 718 5.50 -23.25 0.14
CA TRP A 718 5.82 -22.59 1.39
C TRP A 718 4.52 -22.09 2.04
N PRO A 719 4.45 -21.96 3.36
CA PRO A 719 3.28 -21.39 4.02
C PRO A 719 3.20 -19.87 3.73
N LEU A 720 2.07 -19.41 3.20
CA LEU A 720 1.80 -18.01 2.94
C LEU A 720 0.61 -17.51 3.76
N ARG A 721 0.82 -16.43 4.53
CA ARG A 721 -0.27 -15.71 5.20
C ARG A 721 -0.83 -14.62 4.29
N TYR A 722 -2.13 -14.38 4.42
CA TYR A 722 -2.84 -13.27 3.78
C TYR A 722 -2.78 -13.34 2.24
N SER A 723 -2.89 -14.55 1.69
CA SER A 723 -2.78 -14.83 0.25
C SER A 723 -3.73 -13.94 -0.58
N HIS A 724 -3.23 -13.46 -1.71
CA HIS A 724 -3.86 -12.57 -2.69
C HIS A 724 -4.05 -11.12 -2.22
N SER A 725 -3.59 -10.78 -1.02
CA SER A 725 -3.70 -9.44 -0.45
C SER A 725 -2.51 -8.51 -0.79
N PRO A 726 -2.58 -7.21 -0.43
CA PRO A 726 -1.44 -6.28 -0.57
C PRO A 726 -0.25 -6.57 0.35
N GLY A 727 -0.48 -7.29 1.44
CA GLY A 727 0.47 -7.48 2.54
C GLY A 727 0.79 -8.95 2.81
N GLU A 728 0.91 -9.81 1.81
CA GLU A 728 1.28 -11.22 2.00
C GLU A 728 2.57 -11.36 2.86
N VAL A 729 2.67 -12.43 3.66
CA VAL A 729 3.81 -12.68 4.56
C VAL A 729 4.34 -14.11 4.44
N ILE A 730 5.67 -14.24 4.35
CA ILE A 730 6.43 -15.51 4.45
C ILE A 730 7.61 -15.38 5.43
N ASP A 731 8.28 -16.50 5.71
CA ASP A 731 9.62 -16.54 6.31
C ASP A 731 10.66 -16.99 5.28
N LEU A 732 11.80 -16.28 5.20
CA LEU A 732 12.88 -16.63 4.27
C LEU A 732 13.46 -18.03 4.52
N ARG A 733 13.33 -18.59 5.74
CA ARG A 733 13.74 -19.97 6.04
C ARG A 733 12.92 -21.00 5.28
N ASP A 734 11.66 -20.71 5.00
CA ASP A 734 10.80 -21.62 4.23
C ASP A 734 11.22 -21.61 2.75
N LEU A 735 11.56 -20.44 2.20
CA LEU A 735 12.14 -20.31 0.87
C LEU A 735 13.51 -21.01 0.76
N ASP A 736 14.38 -20.86 1.77
CA ASP A 736 15.67 -21.57 1.81
C ASP A 736 15.45 -23.10 1.81
N ALA A 737 14.50 -23.60 2.60
CA ALA A 737 14.14 -25.01 2.67
C ALA A 737 13.55 -25.51 1.33
N LEU A 738 12.67 -24.72 0.71
CA LEU A 738 12.07 -25.01 -0.59
C LEU A 738 13.14 -25.11 -1.69
N SER A 739 14.06 -24.14 -1.73
CA SER A 739 15.19 -24.13 -2.66
C SER A 739 16.08 -25.37 -2.49
N ALA A 740 16.32 -25.78 -1.24
CA ALA A 740 17.10 -26.97 -0.93
C ALA A 740 16.42 -28.25 -1.41
N ILE A 741 15.12 -28.44 -1.15
CA ILE A 741 14.42 -29.65 -1.58
C ILE A 741 14.28 -29.74 -3.10
N VAL A 742 14.02 -28.63 -3.80
CA VAL A 742 14.03 -28.58 -5.27
C VAL A 742 15.39 -29.05 -5.81
N THR A 743 16.48 -28.57 -5.22
CA THR A 743 17.85 -28.97 -5.59
C THR A 743 18.10 -30.46 -5.34
N ILE A 744 17.66 -31.00 -4.20
CA ILE A 744 17.82 -32.41 -3.83
C ILE A 744 17.07 -33.32 -4.81
N LEU A 745 15.82 -32.97 -5.11
CA LEU A 745 14.98 -33.71 -6.05
C LEU A 745 15.57 -33.66 -7.47
N ALA A 746 16.04 -32.50 -7.91
CA ALA A 746 16.75 -32.34 -9.19
C ALA A 746 17.99 -33.23 -9.33
N LYS A 747 18.72 -33.47 -8.23
CA LYS A 747 19.90 -34.35 -8.21
C LYS A 747 19.54 -35.83 -8.11
N GLY A 748 18.41 -36.19 -7.48
CA GLY A 748 18.21 -37.52 -6.92
C GLY A 748 16.87 -38.24 -7.15
N TRP A 749 15.85 -37.61 -7.75
CA TRP A 749 14.50 -38.21 -7.86
C TRP A 749 14.44 -39.56 -8.58
#